data_AF-A0A2T3ML97-F1
#
_entry.id   AF-A0A2T3ML97-F1
#
_cell.length_a   1.000
_cell.length_b   1.000
_cell.length_c   1.000
_cell.angle_alpha   90.00
_cell.angle_beta   90.00
_cell.angle_gamma   90.00
#
_symmetry.space_group_name_H-M   'P 1'
#
loop_
_entity.id
_entity.type
_entity.pdbx_description
1 polymer ?
#
loop_
_entity_poly.entity_id
_entity_poly.type
_entity_poly.pdbx_seq_one_letter_code
_entity_poly.pdbx_strand_id
1 'polypeptide(L)'
;MRKKLLSMAILLTASSSLFAAEMYDPNKNYSTKEQVQFNGNIFEAQWWVNQNESPATITQNTWESPWVFISTSEAITPEDVLPLPPPAEVMPEIEQVSQVKYVQIMNKMATQMVQRVSELKKYAQDPDFYFFKDGKKFIKINDIDYEIDAEHGTPIISLRNWADDSATRNLFSFFDQDWEFSMYEGGAVVVNKTWGNYDWGNGCVLEYLPNGHLDSNYVLNEAFTCMDGSDKHEKPDATSIAPYKFGVDVAHSNMVSIEQLGDKLIVAQSPSAGDSPMVGIYDTKANTTTKILGISEAQPYKGLDDLRSHKSQLFVSAISAHDRIDVFNGETNQYQYSYAVQHNGSGKIAVNDQYILVADADHIAVYHNTPATLGETKSIQPFAYLAYAHGRPFTLEFIGSKLLAGGSQGSAVYDLAALSQNITLQPMHKNLGAFESMDANDNYIFVKENNGQHIDATTRFAMYDIQQFIANDYQFKDAAKAVYLLDNFWVSGHDLIVNNNEIITLTPSIIESVPLDKLDTLDFTPNAYVPTAQLEFDALPQTASVRKILQDGLTEGSQSISAKTDSLVNIRLLDRNTVEITNFTGIDLSNLDLDIKAHSQYNWARLASLDKLPAYTRITLPITDLNIDKSFNTTDGSGVYNYTGMLSTLDGQGNTYGHYGTQHLIDSRFATETKHPLLDKLNKITATWDISFTDMLLGSTNTETPWDANSIKRHIELLTNVAYIVSSDSFKNKLMNYKENYGHDLYLYGTTFKTKAQKESLLNKTLNSNGFVNYRQTSGFQNTFGFGKSAGTVFGVSDKELDKVERGEMQDFALYLGEQFGQNWYHDCPPKPCNWTEIHFAKLFVDVYNELDKAGELPY
;
A
#
# COMPACT_ATOMS: atom_id res chain seq x y z
N MET A 1 29.67 -39.23 -68.14
CA MET A 1 30.16 -40.50 -67.54
C MET A 1 29.56 -40.61 -66.14
N ARG A 2 28.41 -41.31 -66.02
CA ARG A 2 28.20 -42.61 -65.32
C ARG A 2 28.16 -42.43 -63.78
N LYS A 3 27.07 -42.66 -63.04
CA LYS A 3 25.76 -43.30 -63.29
C LYS A 3 24.69 -42.71 -62.32
N LYS A 4 23.43 -42.98 -62.69
CA LYS A 4 22.13 -42.47 -62.21
C LYS A 4 21.60 -43.06 -60.89
N LEU A 5 20.65 -42.32 -60.30
CA LEU A 5 19.34 -42.69 -59.68
C LEU A 5 19.25 -43.15 -58.20
N LEU A 6 18.48 -42.35 -57.44
CA LEU A 6 17.29 -42.67 -56.62
C LEU A 6 17.30 -43.92 -55.71
N SER A 7 17.10 -43.72 -54.39
CA SER A 7 15.86 -44.10 -53.65
C SER A 7 16.09 -44.22 -52.13
N MET A 8 14.97 -44.05 -51.43
CA MET A 8 14.71 -43.98 -49.99
C MET A 8 15.01 -45.27 -49.19
N ALA A 9 15.43 -45.06 -47.93
CA ALA A 9 14.92 -45.65 -46.69
C ALA A 9 15.48 -46.98 -46.10
N ILE A 10 15.53 -46.97 -44.76
CA ILE A 10 15.30 -48.04 -43.76
C ILE A 10 16.51 -48.68 -43.02
N LEU A 11 16.45 -48.51 -41.69
CA LEU A 11 16.92 -49.32 -40.54
C LEU A 11 18.39 -49.29 -40.08
N LEU A 12 18.59 -48.59 -38.96
CA LEU A 12 19.62 -48.84 -37.94
C LEU A 12 18.91 -49.21 -36.64
N THR A 13 19.11 -50.43 -36.17
CA THR A 13 18.89 -50.83 -34.76
C THR A 13 20.05 -51.71 -34.33
N ALA A 14 20.89 -51.18 -33.44
CA ALA A 14 21.71 -51.97 -32.53
C ALA A 14 21.78 -51.21 -31.21
N SER A 15 21.06 -51.76 -30.23
CA SER A 15 20.77 -51.19 -28.93
C SER A 15 21.97 -51.33 -27.98
N SER A 16 22.42 -50.23 -27.38
CA SER A 16 23.18 -50.24 -26.12
C SER A 16 22.19 -50.05 -24.97
N SER A 17 21.95 -51.13 -24.22
CA SER A 17 21.13 -51.16 -23.02
C SER A 17 21.79 -50.31 -21.93
N LEU A 18 21.22 -49.13 -21.64
CA LEU A 18 21.47 -48.42 -20.38
C LEU A 18 20.87 -49.30 -19.27
N PHE A 19 21.72 -49.84 -18.39
CA PHE A 19 21.23 -50.50 -17.18
C PHE A 19 20.60 -49.42 -16.30
N ALA A 20 19.28 -49.47 -16.16
CA ALA A 20 18.57 -48.68 -15.16
C ALA A 20 19.09 -49.06 -13.77
N ALA A 21 19.41 -48.06 -12.95
CA ALA A 21 19.75 -48.26 -11.53
C ALA A 21 18.65 -49.08 -10.84
N GLU A 22 19.01 -50.06 -10.00
CA GLU A 22 18.01 -50.88 -9.31
C GLU A 22 17.25 -50.03 -8.27
N MET A 23 15.99 -50.33 -7.97
CA MET A 23 15.29 -49.62 -6.89
C MET A 23 15.97 -49.87 -5.54
N TYR A 24 16.09 -48.84 -4.72
CA TYR A 24 16.63 -48.95 -3.36
C TYR A 24 15.79 -49.92 -2.51
N ASP A 25 16.45 -50.89 -1.89
CA ASP A 25 15.90 -51.87 -0.96
C ASP A 25 16.51 -51.63 0.43
N PRO A 26 15.71 -51.24 1.44
CA PRO A 26 16.20 -50.97 2.78
C PRO A 26 16.83 -52.18 3.46
N ASN A 27 16.58 -53.41 2.97
CA ASN A 27 17.16 -54.64 3.54
C ASN A 27 18.44 -55.09 2.83
N LYS A 28 18.97 -54.30 1.90
CA LYS A 28 20.21 -54.60 1.15
C LYS A 28 21.34 -53.66 1.55
N ASN A 29 22.57 -54.18 1.54
CA ASN A 29 23.77 -53.34 1.63
C ASN A 29 24.24 -52.96 0.22
N TYR A 30 24.80 -51.77 0.07
CA TYR A 30 25.27 -51.27 -1.22
C TYR A 30 26.76 -50.95 -1.16
N SER A 31 27.49 -51.36 -2.18
CA SER A 31 28.90 -51.06 -2.32
C SER A 31 29.11 -49.71 -3.00
N THR A 32 30.28 -49.11 -2.77
CA THR A 32 30.63 -47.81 -3.35
C THR A 32 30.43 -47.77 -4.87
N LYS A 33 29.81 -46.71 -5.37
CA LYS A 33 29.39 -46.47 -6.76
C LYS A 33 28.20 -47.28 -7.26
N GLU A 34 27.59 -48.13 -6.44
CA GLU A 34 26.30 -48.70 -6.82
C GLU A 34 25.24 -47.60 -6.84
N GLN A 35 24.46 -47.60 -7.92
CA GLN A 35 23.41 -46.63 -8.14
C GLN A 35 22.07 -47.27 -7.86
N VAL A 36 21.25 -46.56 -7.10
CA VAL A 36 19.89 -46.97 -6.79
C VAL A 36 18.90 -45.91 -7.21
N GLN A 37 17.73 -46.34 -7.63
CA GLN A 37 16.60 -45.46 -7.86
C GLN A 37 15.78 -45.36 -6.57
N PHE A 38 15.57 -44.13 -6.09
CA PHE A 38 14.73 -43.84 -4.94
C PHE A 38 13.91 -42.58 -5.24
N ASN A 39 12.59 -42.64 -5.07
CA ASN A 39 11.66 -41.53 -5.37
C ASN A 39 11.86 -40.88 -6.76
N GLY A 40 12.06 -41.68 -7.82
CA GLY A 40 12.22 -41.18 -9.20
C GLY A 40 13.61 -40.60 -9.52
N ASN A 41 14.51 -40.60 -8.55
CA ASN A 41 15.86 -40.06 -8.64
C ASN A 41 16.89 -41.18 -8.54
N ILE A 42 18.04 -41.01 -9.20
CA ILE A 42 19.18 -41.91 -9.14
C ILE A 42 20.18 -41.34 -8.13
N PHE A 43 20.51 -42.17 -7.14
CA PHE A 43 21.50 -41.89 -6.11
C PHE A 43 22.64 -42.87 -6.21
N GLU A 44 23.86 -42.42 -5.96
CA GLU A 44 25.07 -43.25 -5.94
C GLU A 44 25.62 -43.37 -4.52
N ALA A 45 25.99 -44.58 -4.13
CA ALA A 45 26.66 -44.84 -2.87
C ALA A 45 28.08 -44.26 -2.87
N GLN A 46 28.37 -43.29 -2.01
CA GLN A 46 29.69 -42.67 -1.88
C GLN A 46 30.71 -43.60 -1.19
N TRP A 47 30.22 -44.49 -0.33
CA TRP A 47 30.96 -45.58 0.31
C TRP A 47 30.02 -46.76 0.62
N TRP A 48 30.48 -47.75 1.39
CA TRP A 48 29.65 -48.89 1.79
C TRP A 48 28.42 -48.44 2.60
N VAL A 49 27.22 -48.75 2.11
CA VAL A 49 25.94 -48.40 2.74
C VAL A 49 25.36 -49.61 3.44
N ASN A 50 24.99 -49.46 4.71
CA ASN A 50 24.34 -50.52 5.47
C ASN A 50 22.84 -50.56 5.22
N GLN A 51 22.21 -51.69 5.56
CA GLN A 51 20.76 -51.83 5.60
C GLN A 51 20.11 -50.68 6.39
N ASN A 52 19.02 -50.14 5.87
CA ASN A 52 18.23 -49.00 6.37
C ASN A 52 18.89 -47.61 6.29
N GLU A 53 20.13 -47.47 5.80
CA GLU A 53 20.70 -46.15 5.51
C GLU A 53 20.17 -45.65 4.16
N SER A 54 19.15 -44.80 4.20
CA SER A 54 18.34 -44.44 3.03
C SER A 54 18.85 -43.20 2.28
N PRO A 55 18.69 -43.14 0.93
CA PRO A 55 18.89 -41.90 0.17
C PRO A 55 17.93 -40.77 0.55
N ALA A 56 16.88 -41.04 1.33
CA ALA A 56 15.95 -40.03 1.85
C ALA A 56 16.60 -39.03 2.81
N THR A 57 17.71 -39.41 3.44
CA THR A 57 18.38 -38.67 4.53
C THR A 57 19.57 -37.83 4.05
N ILE A 58 19.57 -37.39 2.79
CA ILE A 58 20.59 -36.47 2.29
C ILE A 58 20.39 -35.10 2.96
N THR A 59 21.36 -34.69 3.78
CA THR A 59 21.39 -33.38 4.43
C THR A 59 22.11 -32.35 3.53
N GLN A 60 22.12 -31.07 3.92
CA GLN A 60 22.84 -30.03 3.18
C GLN A 60 24.34 -30.31 3.01
N ASN A 61 24.95 -31.11 3.89
CA ASN A 61 26.37 -31.45 3.84
C ASN A 61 26.57 -32.87 3.28
N THR A 62 27.31 -33.00 2.18
CA THR A 62 27.45 -34.28 1.46
C THR A 62 28.20 -35.38 2.20
N TRP A 63 28.94 -35.08 3.28
CA TRP A 63 29.67 -36.07 4.08
C TRP A 63 28.83 -36.73 5.20
N GLU A 64 27.62 -36.25 5.45
CA GLU A 64 26.73 -36.77 6.50
C GLU A 64 25.80 -37.89 5.98
N SER A 65 25.75 -38.10 4.66
CA SER A 65 24.96 -39.14 4.01
C SER A 65 25.85 -40.05 3.18
N PRO A 66 25.65 -41.38 3.24
CA PRO A 66 26.35 -42.32 2.36
C PRO A 66 25.89 -42.23 0.90
N TRP A 67 24.81 -41.50 0.61
CA TRP A 67 24.23 -41.32 -0.73
C TRP A 67 24.46 -39.91 -1.28
N VAL A 68 24.77 -39.83 -2.58
CA VAL A 68 24.81 -38.58 -3.33
C VAL A 68 23.81 -38.63 -4.50
N PHE A 69 23.09 -37.54 -4.73
CA PHE A 69 22.19 -37.41 -5.87
C PHE A 69 22.97 -37.27 -7.17
N ILE A 70 22.61 -38.06 -8.19
CA ILE A 70 23.26 -38.04 -9.51
C ILE A 70 22.36 -37.41 -10.56
N SER A 71 21.12 -37.88 -10.70
CA SER A 71 20.20 -37.37 -11.72
C SER A 71 18.75 -37.79 -11.46
N THR A 72 17.80 -37.09 -12.07
CA THR A 72 16.40 -37.54 -12.18
C THR A 72 16.29 -38.61 -13.27
N SER A 73 15.59 -39.72 -13.02
CA SER A 73 15.43 -40.80 -14.02
C SER A 73 14.48 -40.36 -15.15
N GLU A 74 14.93 -40.41 -16.41
CA GLU A 74 14.07 -40.15 -17.56
C GLU A 74 13.25 -41.41 -17.91
N ALA A 75 11.91 -41.31 -17.83
CA ALA A 75 10.99 -42.36 -18.27
C ALA A 75 10.35 -42.01 -19.62
N ILE A 76 10.46 -42.96 -20.55
CA ILE A 76 9.91 -42.92 -21.92
C ILE A 76 8.41 -43.27 -21.83
N THR A 77 7.53 -42.36 -22.25
CA THR A 77 6.07 -42.53 -22.26
C THR A 77 5.56 -43.40 -23.41
N PRO A 78 4.59 -44.27 -23.14
CA PRO A 78 3.35 -44.29 -23.93
C PRO A 78 2.10 -44.17 -23.03
N GLU A 79 1.06 -43.49 -23.54
CA GLU A 79 -0.31 -43.36 -22.98
C GLU A 79 -0.85 -44.74 -22.51
N ASP A 80 -1.56 -44.88 -21.40
CA ASP A 80 -2.78 -44.17 -21.02
C ASP A 80 -3.14 -44.43 -19.53
N VAL A 81 -3.89 -43.49 -18.92
CA VAL A 81 -4.62 -43.54 -17.63
C VAL A 81 -3.82 -43.67 -16.32
N LEU A 82 -3.59 -42.53 -15.65
CA LEU A 82 -3.13 -42.46 -14.25
C LEU A 82 -4.25 -42.84 -13.26
N PRO A 83 -3.98 -43.65 -12.21
CA PRO A 83 -4.76 -43.63 -10.98
C PRO A 83 -4.55 -42.28 -10.28
N LEU A 84 -5.63 -41.73 -9.71
CA LEU A 84 -5.61 -40.46 -8.99
C LEU A 84 -4.51 -40.46 -7.90
N PRO A 85 -3.76 -39.36 -7.76
CA PRO A 85 -2.80 -39.19 -6.67
C PRO A 85 -3.52 -39.25 -5.31
N PRO A 86 -2.85 -39.72 -4.24
CA PRO A 86 -3.37 -39.56 -2.89
C PRO A 86 -3.58 -38.06 -2.64
N PRO A 87 -4.68 -37.66 -1.96
CA PRO A 87 -4.97 -36.25 -1.75
C PRO A 87 -3.79 -35.58 -1.05
N ALA A 88 -3.41 -34.40 -1.53
CA ALA A 88 -2.66 -33.48 -0.69
C ALA A 88 -3.46 -33.26 0.60
N GLU A 89 -2.79 -33.24 1.75
CA GLU A 89 -3.40 -32.63 2.93
C GLU A 89 -3.56 -31.14 2.61
N VAL A 90 -4.77 -30.79 2.20
CA VAL A 90 -5.25 -29.44 1.99
C VAL A 90 -5.22 -28.77 3.37
N MET A 91 -4.40 -27.72 3.56
CA MET A 91 -4.74 -26.72 4.57
C MET A 91 -6.17 -26.30 4.28
N PRO A 92 -7.14 -26.49 5.19
CA PRO A 92 -8.53 -26.23 4.87
C PRO A 92 -8.66 -24.78 4.42
N GLU A 93 -9.00 -24.58 3.15
CA GLU A 93 -9.58 -23.34 2.70
C GLU A 93 -10.89 -23.21 3.48
N ILE A 94 -10.87 -22.37 4.50
CA ILE A 94 -12.02 -22.17 5.38
C ILE A 94 -13.08 -21.49 4.53
N GLU A 95 -14.07 -22.25 4.04
CA GLU A 95 -15.25 -21.69 3.37
C GLU A 95 -15.79 -20.51 4.20
N GLN A 96 -16.18 -19.40 3.58
CA GLN A 96 -16.55 -18.19 4.33
C GLN A 96 -17.76 -18.35 5.28
N VAL A 97 -18.66 -19.29 4.99
CA VAL A 97 -19.74 -19.71 5.91
C VAL A 97 -19.17 -20.32 7.22
N SER A 98 -17.99 -20.93 7.13
CA SER A 98 -17.24 -21.50 8.26
C SER A 98 -16.49 -20.43 9.06
N GLN A 99 -16.10 -19.30 8.47
CA GLN A 99 -15.46 -18.17 9.18
C GLN A 99 -16.44 -17.43 10.10
N VAL A 100 -17.68 -17.16 9.65
CA VAL A 100 -18.74 -16.58 10.50
C VAL A 100 -19.08 -17.52 11.66
N LYS A 101 -19.18 -18.82 11.38
CA LYS A 101 -19.37 -19.85 12.40
C LYS A 101 -18.19 -19.89 13.39
N TYR A 102 -16.97 -19.66 12.92
CA TYR A 102 -15.77 -19.61 13.74
C TYR A 102 -15.75 -18.38 14.66
N VAL A 103 -16.10 -17.18 14.19
CA VAL A 103 -16.26 -15.98 15.03
C VAL A 103 -17.30 -16.21 16.14
N GLN A 104 -18.41 -16.88 15.81
CA GLN A 104 -19.42 -17.25 16.81
C GLN A 104 -18.90 -18.26 17.85
N ILE A 105 -18.10 -19.24 17.40
CA ILE A 105 -17.45 -20.21 18.29
C ILE A 105 -16.43 -19.49 19.19
N MET A 106 -15.56 -18.64 18.65
CA MET A 106 -14.56 -17.88 19.40
C MET A 106 -15.21 -16.97 20.46
N ASN A 107 -16.24 -16.21 20.09
CA ASN A 107 -16.99 -15.38 21.04
C ASN A 107 -17.64 -16.20 22.17
N LYS A 108 -18.14 -17.39 21.84
CA LYS A 108 -18.69 -18.32 22.84
C LYS A 108 -17.59 -18.82 23.77
N MET A 109 -16.44 -19.22 23.26
CA MET A 109 -15.32 -19.72 24.06
C MET A 109 -14.72 -18.62 24.95
N ALA A 110 -14.55 -17.40 24.42
CA ALA A 110 -14.12 -16.23 25.20
C ALA A 110 -15.06 -15.96 26.37
N THR A 111 -16.38 -15.99 26.12
CA THR A 111 -17.40 -15.83 27.17
C THR A 111 -17.26 -16.89 28.26
N GLN A 112 -17.01 -18.15 27.89
CA GLN A 112 -16.79 -19.24 28.85
C GLN A 112 -15.50 -19.05 29.64
N MET A 113 -14.41 -18.59 29.02
CA MET A 113 -13.16 -18.24 29.72
C MET A 113 -13.38 -17.12 30.73
N VAL A 114 -14.03 -16.02 30.35
CA VAL A 114 -14.32 -14.89 31.25
C VAL A 114 -15.17 -15.33 32.45
N GLN A 115 -16.20 -16.15 32.21
CA GLN A 115 -17.02 -16.72 33.27
C GLN A 115 -16.18 -17.59 34.20
N ARG A 116 -15.33 -18.47 33.64
CA ARG A 116 -14.47 -19.35 34.41
C ARG A 116 -13.46 -18.57 35.24
N VAL A 117 -12.82 -17.54 34.69
CA VAL A 117 -11.91 -16.67 35.44
C VAL A 117 -12.64 -15.99 36.59
N SER A 118 -13.85 -15.46 36.34
CA SER A 118 -14.67 -14.85 37.39
C SER A 118 -15.05 -15.82 38.51
N GLU A 119 -15.36 -17.07 38.18
CA GLU A 119 -15.59 -18.14 39.16
C GLU A 119 -14.33 -18.42 39.98
N LEU A 120 -13.18 -18.54 39.32
CA LEU A 120 -11.91 -18.87 39.95
C LEU A 120 -11.41 -17.74 40.85
N LYS A 121 -11.66 -16.48 40.49
CA LYS A 121 -11.41 -15.32 41.36
C LYS A 121 -12.24 -15.39 42.63
N LYS A 122 -13.54 -15.73 42.53
CA LYS A 122 -14.41 -15.92 43.69
C LYS A 122 -13.96 -17.12 44.54
N TYR A 123 -13.61 -18.22 43.89
CA TYR A 123 -13.08 -19.42 44.53
C TYR A 123 -11.79 -19.11 45.30
N ALA A 124 -10.88 -18.32 44.71
CA ALA A 124 -9.66 -17.88 45.36
C ALA A 124 -9.88 -16.89 46.50
N GLN A 125 -11.05 -16.26 46.65
CA GLN A 125 -11.36 -15.38 47.79
C GLN A 125 -11.84 -16.14 49.02
N ASP A 126 -12.30 -17.38 48.85
CA ASP A 126 -12.83 -18.20 49.94
C ASP A 126 -11.69 -18.90 50.70
N PRO A 127 -11.57 -18.71 52.03
CA PRO A 127 -10.51 -19.32 52.84
C PRO A 127 -10.53 -20.85 52.86
N ASP A 128 -11.64 -21.50 52.51
CA ASP A 128 -11.71 -22.96 52.44
C ASP A 128 -11.05 -23.53 51.17
N PHE A 129 -10.80 -22.69 50.16
CA PHE A 129 -10.40 -23.11 48.81
C PHE A 129 -9.00 -22.66 48.38
N TYR A 130 -8.32 -21.83 49.20
CA TYR A 130 -6.93 -21.46 48.97
C TYR A 130 -6.01 -21.90 50.13
N PHE A 131 -4.72 -22.02 49.84
CA PHE A 131 -3.68 -22.27 50.84
C PHE A 131 -2.42 -21.47 50.50
N PHE A 132 -1.50 -21.33 51.45
CA PHE A 132 -0.23 -20.64 51.23
C PHE A 132 0.92 -21.63 51.17
N LYS A 133 1.80 -21.45 50.19
CA LYS A 133 3.04 -22.20 50.02
C LYS A 133 4.14 -21.22 49.64
N ASP A 134 5.27 -21.26 50.34
CA ASP A 134 6.42 -20.37 50.11
C ASP A 134 6.08 -18.87 50.07
N GLY A 135 5.12 -18.45 50.92
CA GLY A 135 4.67 -17.05 51.01
C GLY A 135 3.70 -16.61 49.89
N LYS A 136 3.40 -17.48 48.93
CA LYS A 136 2.49 -17.25 47.81
C LYS A 136 1.15 -17.97 48.02
N LYS A 137 0.07 -17.40 47.51
CA LYS A 137 -1.29 -17.93 47.62
C LYS A 137 -1.54 -18.91 46.48
N PHE A 138 -2.18 -20.04 46.76
CA PHE A 138 -2.51 -21.07 45.78
C PHE A 138 -3.96 -21.52 45.93
N ILE A 139 -4.58 -21.94 44.82
CA ILE A 139 -5.80 -22.75 44.83
C ILE A 139 -5.50 -24.13 44.23
N LYS A 140 -6.25 -25.15 44.65
CA LYS A 140 -6.14 -26.50 44.07
C LYS A 140 -7.35 -26.81 43.19
N ILE A 141 -7.09 -27.24 41.96
CA ILE A 141 -8.12 -27.70 41.01
C ILE A 141 -7.65 -29.04 40.44
N ASN A 142 -8.42 -30.11 40.67
CA ASN A 142 -8.10 -31.49 40.24
C ASN A 142 -6.63 -31.87 40.49
N ASP A 143 -6.18 -31.71 41.73
CA ASP A 143 -4.83 -32.03 42.20
C ASP A 143 -3.68 -31.22 41.56
N ILE A 144 -4.00 -30.14 40.85
CA ILE A 144 -3.02 -29.15 40.38
C ILE A 144 -3.13 -27.89 41.24
N ASP A 145 -1.99 -27.46 41.76
CA ASP A 145 -1.84 -26.22 42.53
C ASP A 145 -1.57 -25.05 41.57
N TYR A 146 -2.44 -24.04 41.56
CA TYR A 146 -2.28 -22.81 40.78
C TYR A 146 -1.96 -21.66 41.71
N GLU A 147 -0.84 -20.97 41.47
CA GLU A 147 -0.52 -19.73 42.18
C GLU A 147 -1.60 -18.68 41.84
N ILE A 148 -1.99 -17.87 42.81
CA ILE A 148 -2.92 -16.77 42.62
C ILE A 148 -2.12 -15.47 42.56
N ASP A 149 -2.30 -14.73 41.48
CA ASP A 149 -1.71 -13.41 41.32
C ASP A 149 -2.15 -12.49 42.46
N ALA A 150 -1.18 -11.83 43.09
CA ALA A 150 -1.41 -11.05 44.30
C ALA A 150 -2.17 -9.75 44.04
N GLU A 151 -2.04 -9.19 42.83
CA GLU A 151 -2.66 -7.91 42.45
C GLU A 151 -4.07 -8.12 41.90
N HIS A 152 -4.26 -9.12 41.03
CA HIS A 152 -5.48 -9.31 40.26
C HIS A 152 -6.37 -10.45 40.78
N GLY A 153 -5.83 -11.33 41.64
CA GLY A 153 -6.57 -12.44 42.25
C GLY A 153 -6.91 -13.58 41.28
N THR A 154 -6.22 -13.66 40.15
CA THR A 154 -6.42 -14.62 39.06
C THR A 154 -5.44 -15.79 39.17
N PRO A 155 -5.81 -17.02 38.74
CA PRO A 155 -4.88 -18.15 38.72
C PRO A 155 -3.80 -18.00 37.65
N ILE A 156 -2.56 -18.26 38.02
CA ILE A 156 -1.37 -18.27 37.17
C ILE A 156 -1.19 -19.71 36.65
N ILE A 157 -1.11 -19.88 35.34
CA ILE A 157 -0.80 -21.16 34.71
C ILE A 157 0.67 -21.47 34.97
N SER A 158 0.93 -22.57 35.68
CA SER A 158 2.31 -23.03 35.90
C SER A 158 2.88 -23.57 34.59
N LEU A 159 3.94 -22.92 34.08
CA LEU A 159 4.73 -23.43 32.97
C LEU A 159 5.30 -24.81 33.32
N ARG A 160 4.73 -25.86 32.72
CA ARG A 160 5.30 -27.20 32.71
C ARG A 160 6.13 -27.36 31.43
N ASN A 161 6.48 -28.60 31.08
CA ASN A 161 7.06 -28.87 29.77
C ASN A 161 6.20 -28.21 28.66
N TRP A 162 6.83 -27.61 27.65
CA TRP A 162 6.15 -26.88 26.58
C TRP A 162 5.12 -27.73 25.81
N ALA A 163 5.25 -29.06 25.84
CA ALA A 163 4.31 -30.01 25.24
C ALA A 163 3.18 -30.50 26.21
N ASP A 164 3.17 -30.06 27.47
CA ASP A 164 2.19 -30.48 28.49
C ASP A 164 1.14 -29.39 28.74
N ASP A 165 0.02 -29.45 28.01
CA ASP A 165 -1.11 -28.52 28.16
C ASP A 165 -2.09 -28.88 29.29
N SER A 166 -1.78 -29.92 30.10
CA SER A 166 -2.71 -30.48 31.09
C SER A 166 -3.14 -29.46 32.14
N ALA A 167 -2.24 -28.57 32.56
CA ALA A 167 -2.56 -27.51 33.51
C ALA A 167 -3.53 -26.47 32.92
N THR A 168 -3.39 -26.13 31.65
CA THR A 168 -4.27 -25.19 30.95
C THR A 168 -5.63 -25.81 30.69
N ARG A 169 -5.68 -27.04 30.17
CA ARG A 169 -6.93 -27.80 29.97
C ARG A 169 -7.67 -28.07 31.26
N ASN A 170 -6.95 -28.27 32.36
CA ASN A 170 -7.57 -28.43 33.66
C ASN A 170 -8.24 -27.14 34.17
N LEU A 171 -7.65 -25.98 33.87
CA LEU A 171 -8.20 -24.67 34.23
C LEU A 171 -9.41 -24.31 33.36
N PHE A 172 -9.33 -24.60 32.06
CA PHE A 172 -10.34 -24.35 31.03
C PHE A 172 -10.83 -25.66 30.39
N SER A 173 -11.51 -26.50 31.17
CA SER A 173 -11.90 -27.87 30.78
C SER A 173 -12.96 -27.98 29.69
N PHE A 174 -13.49 -26.84 29.23
CA PHE A 174 -14.49 -26.79 28.15
C PHE A 174 -13.85 -26.77 26.75
N PHE A 175 -12.53 -26.66 26.64
CA PHE A 175 -11.81 -26.85 25.39
C PHE A 175 -11.57 -28.34 25.10
N ASP A 176 -12.06 -28.81 23.96
CA ASP A 176 -11.83 -30.16 23.46
C ASP A 176 -10.51 -30.28 22.69
N GLN A 177 -10.31 -31.42 22.03
CA GLN A 177 -9.08 -31.76 21.33
C GLN A 177 -8.88 -30.99 20.02
N ASP A 178 -9.89 -30.25 19.55
CA ASP A 178 -9.80 -29.42 18.34
C ASP A 178 -9.10 -28.08 18.63
N TRP A 179 -8.74 -27.83 19.89
CA TRP A 179 -8.00 -26.65 20.33
C TRP A 179 -6.60 -27.01 20.79
N GLU A 180 -5.69 -26.08 20.59
CA GLU A 180 -4.30 -26.14 21.03
C GLU A 180 -3.94 -24.90 21.85
N PHE A 181 -2.92 -25.07 22.69
CA PHE A 181 -2.50 -24.06 23.65
C PHE A 181 -1.01 -23.78 23.50
N SER A 182 -0.65 -22.50 23.46
CA SER A 182 0.73 -22.04 23.63
C SER A 182 0.83 -21.32 24.96
N MET A 183 1.61 -21.89 25.88
CA MET A 183 1.76 -21.37 27.24
C MET A 183 2.96 -20.43 27.31
N TYR A 184 2.83 -19.34 28.06
CA TYR A 184 3.93 -18.47 28.45
C TYR A 184 3.87 -18.22 29.94
N GLU A 185 4.74 -17.35 30.47
CA GLU A 185 4.84 -17.13 31.91
C GLU A 185 3.53 -16.55 32.47
N GLY A 186 2.76 -17.44 33.10
CA GLY A 186 1.51 -17.15 33.78
C GLY A 186 0.24 -17.29 32.94
N GLY A 187 0.30 -17.07 31.63
CA GLY A 187 -0.87 -17.10 30.73
C GLY A 187 -0.86 -18.21 29.69
N ALA A 188 -1.85 -18.17 28.79
CA ALA A 188 -1.92 -19.07 27.65
C ALA A 188 -2.65 -18.44 26.46
N VAL A 189 -2.10 -18.64 25.28
CA VAL A 189 -2.76 -18.41 23.99
C VAL A 189 -3.50 -19.69 23.60
N VAL A 190 -4.72 -19.56 23.11
CA VAL A 190 -5.62 -20.65 22.73
C VAL A 190 -6.03 -20.49 21.27
N VAL A 191 -5.83 -21.54 20.49
CA VAL A 191 -6.03 -21.52 19.04
C VAL A 191 -6.81 -22.77 18.62
N ASN A 192 -7.71 -22.65 17.66
CA ASN A 192 -8.36 -23.83 17.09
C ASN A 192 -7.46 -24.44 16.00
N LYS A 193 -7.21 -25.75 16.06
CA LYS A 193 -6.31 -26.46 15.13
C LYS A 193 -6.78 -26.44 13.67
N THR A 194 -8.08 -26.25 13.43
CA THR A 194 -8.66 -26.24 12.10
C THR A 194 -8.74 -24.82 11.52
N TRP A 195 -8.92 -23.81 12.37
CA TRP A 195 -9.31 -22.46 11.92
C TRP A 195 -8.43 -21.32 12.45
N GLY A 196 -7.56 -21.58 13.42
CA GLY A 196 -6.72 -20.57 14.04
C GLY A 196 -5.29 -20.52 13.48
N ASN A 197 -4.62 -19.40 13.70
CA ASN A 197 -3.25 -19.14 13.26
C ASN A 197 -2.49 -18.44 14.41
N TYR A 198 -1.25 -18.86 14.66
CA TYR A 198 -0.36 -18.31 15.71
C TYR A 198 0.45 -17.09 15.26
N ASP A 199 0.33 -16.69 13.99
CA ASP A 199 1.05 -15.53 13.46
C ASP A 199 0.56 -14.24 14.12
N TRP A 200 1.39 -13.65 14.98
CA TRP A 200 1.08 -12.44 15.74
C TRP A 200 0.71 -11.30 14.79
N GLY A 201 -0.50 -10.75 14.93
CA GLY A 201 -1.05 -9.71 14.05
C GLY A 201 -1.78 -10.21 12.79
N ASN A 202 -1.76 -11.52 12.52
CA ASN A 202 -2.47 -12.18 11.39
C ASN A 202 -3.26 -13.43 11.85
N GLY A 203 -3.46 -13.59 13.17
CA GLY A 203 -3.93 -14.82 13.79
C GLY A 203 -5.24 -14.64 14.56
N CYS A 204 -6.11 -15.65 14.52
CA CYS A 204 -7.34 -15.70 15.30
C CYS A 204 -7.10 -16.44 16.62
N VAL A 205 -6.84 -15.73 17.72
CA VAL A 205 -6.53 -16.35 19.02
C VAL A 205 -7.44 -15.86 20.15
N LEU A 206 -7.55 -16.66 21.20
CA LEU A 206 -7.98 -16.20 22.52
C LEU A 206 -6.77 -16.21 23.43
N GLU A 207 -6.60 -15.18 24.24
CA GLU A 207 -5.48 -15.14 25.18
C GLU A 207 -5.98 -14.98 26.61
N TYR A 208 -5.47 -15.81 27.51
CA TYR A 208 -5.65 -15.65 28.95
C TYR A 208 -4.45 -14.93 29.55
N LEU A 209 -4.69 -13.71 30.04
CA LEU A 209 -3.71 -12.79 30.62
C LEU A 209 -4.01 -12.57 32.11
N PRO A 210 -3.45 -13.39 33.03
CA PRO A 210 -3.75 -13.26 34.45
C PRO A 210 -3.26 -11.95 35.06
N ASN A 211 -2.22 -11.34 34.50
CA ASN A 211 -1.62 -10.08 34.94
C ASN A 211 -2.29 -8.81 34.35
N GLY A 212 -3.31 -8.96 33.50
CA GLY A 212 -4.22 -7.88 33.09
C GLY A 212 -3.56 -6.74 32.30
N HIS A 213 -3.48 -6.87 30.98
CA HIS A 213 -2.96 -5.79 30.13
C HIS A 213 -4.03 -5.01 29.34
N LEU A 214 -5.28 -5.47 29.27
CA LEU A 214 -6.34 -4.92 28.40
C LEU A 214 -7.75 -5.20 29.02
N ASP A 215 -8.67 -4.22 28.98
CA ASP A 215 -10.04 -4.17 29.57
C ASP A 215 -10.53 -5.35 30.47
N SER A 216 -10.21 -5.27 31.76
CA SER A 216 -10.82 -5.87 32.99
C SER A 216 -11.29 -7.35 33.07
N ASN A 217 -11.31 -8.12 31.99
CA ASN A 217 -11.85 -9.50 31.96
C ASN A 217 -10.79 -10.60 31.87
N TYR A 218 -9.49 -10.25 31.80
CA TYR A 218 -8.33 -11.17 31.76
C TYR A 218 -8.30 -12.14 30.59
N VAL A 219 -9.19 -11.94 29.61
CA VAL A 219 -9.28 -12.73 28.38
C VAL A 219 -9.34 -11.76 27.21
N LEU A 220 -8.39 -11.89 26.28
CA LEU A 220 -8.38 -11.19 25.01
C LEU A 220 -9.09 -12.05 23.95
N ASN A 221 -9.89 -11.41 23.11
CA ASN A 221 -10.65 -12.06 22.05
C ASN A 221 -10.43 -11.34 20.72
N GLU A 222 -9.53 -11.89 19.90
CA GLU A 222 -9.12 -11.36 18.61
C GLU A 222 -10.03 -11.85 17.45
N ALA A 223 -11.26 -12.30 17.76
CA ALA A 223 -12.16 -12.83 16.74
C ALA A 223 -12.61 -11.79 15.69
N PHE A 224 -12.52 -10.48 15.98
CA PHE A 224 -12.85 -9.42 15.02
C PHE A 224 -11.63 -8.95 14.21
N THR A 225 -10.42 -9.01 14.78
CA THR A 225 -9.16 -8.73 14.08
C THR A 225 -8.78 -9.86 13.11
N CYS A 226 -9.45 -11.01 13.20
CA CYS A 226 -9.50 -12.04 12.16
C CYS A 226 -9.86 -11.54 10.75
N MET A 227 -10.49 -10.37 10.63
CA MET A 227 -10.88 -9.77 9.35
C MET A 227 -10.02 -8.57 8.96
N ASP A 228 -9.23 -8.04 9.90
CA ASP A 228 -8.43 -6.83 9.71
C ASP A 228 -7.33 -6.80 10.78
N GLY A 229 -6.08 -6.97 10.35
CA GLY A 229 -4.91 -7.18 11.20
C GLY A 229 -4.48 -5.96 12.00
N SER A 230 -5.32 -5.45 12.90
CA SER A 230 -5.00 -4.31 13.75
C SER A 230 -5.59 -4.40 15.16
N ASP A 231 -4.78 -4.85 16.12
CA ASP A 231 -5.04 -4.63 17.54
C ASP A 231 -4.61 -3.21 17.94
N LYS A 232 -5.58 -2.30 18.15
CA LYS A 232 -5.36 -1.11 19.00
C LYS A 232 -6.60 -0.80 19.85
N HIS A 233 -6.31 -0.43 21.11
CA HIS A 233 -7.20 -0.46 22.27
C HIS A 233 -7.96 0.85 22.55
N GLU A 234 -8.44 1.54 21.51
CA GLU A 234 -9.42 2.62 21.64
C GLU A 234 -10.57 2.32 20.68
N LYS A 235 -11.80 2.67 21.07
CA LYS A 235 -12.94 2.53 20.15
C LYS A 235 -12.68 3.46 18.94
N PRO A 236 -12.62 2.93 17.70
CA PRO A 236 -12.38 3.76 16.53
C PRO A 236 -13.45 4.85 16.41
N ASP A 237 -13.06 6.03 15.92
CA ASP A 237 -14.01 7.11 15.61
C ASP A 237 -14.84 6.74 14.37
N ALA A 238 -14.29 5.91 13.49
CA ALA A 238 -14.99 5.24 12.42
C ALA A 238 -15.87 4.09 12.92
N THR A 239 -17.07 3.99 12.37
CA THR A 239 -17.97 2.85 12.54
C THR A 239 -17.98 2.01 11.28
N SER A 240 -17.50 0.78 11.38
CA SER A 240 -17.58 -0.19 10.28
C SER A 240 -18.97 -0.83 10.22
N ILE A 241 -19.61 -0.76 9.07
CA ILE A 241 -20.87 -1.43 8.75
C ILE A 241 -20.55 -2.61 7.84
N ALA A 242 -20.77 -3.82 8.36
CA ALA A 242 -20.45 -5.04 7.65
C ALA A 242 -21.44 -5.34 6.49
N PRO A 243 -20.99 -5.97 5.37
CA PRO A 243 -21.82 -6.26 4.20
C PRO A 243 -23.11 -7.03 4.48
N TYR A 244 -23.11 -7.91 5.48
CA TYR A 244 -24.29 -8.69 5.84
C TYR A 244 -25.48 -7.81 6.27
N LYS A 245 -25.24 -6.56 6.71
CA LYS A 245 -26.30 -5.57 7.00
C LYS A 245 -27.08 -5.18 5.76
N PHE A 246 -26.49 -5.34 4.59
CA PHE A 246 -27.11 -5.17 3.27
C PHE A 246 -27.55 -6.50 2.66
N GLY A 247 -27.34 -7.59 3.40
CA GLY A 247 -27.59 -8.96 2.96
C GLY A 247 -26.59 -9.44 1.91
N VAL A 248 -25.45 -8.77 1.79
CA VAL A 248 -24.34 -9.18 0.93
C VAL A 248 -23.46 -10.17 1.69
N ASP A 249 -23.12 -11.28 1.05
CA ASP A 249 -22.08 -12.17 1.54
C ASP A 249 -20.71 -11.51 1.33
N VAL A 250 -19.87 -11.50 2.36
CA VAL A 250 -18.51 -10.93 2.28
C VAL A 250 -17.64 -11.69 1.27
N ALA A 251 -18.01 -12.93 0.89
CA ALA A 251 -17.28 -13.75 -0.08
C ALA A 251 -17.32 -13.23 -1.49
N HIS A 252 -18.46 -12.64 -1.81
CA HIS A 252 -18.77 -12.11 -3.11
C HIS A 252 -19.00 -10.60 -2.99
N SER A 253 -18.45 -9.96 -1.95
CA SER A 253 -18.58 -8.52 -1.77
C SER A 253 -17.75 -7.83 -2.85
N ASN A 254 -18.45 -7.34 -3.86
CA ASN A 254 -17.97 -6.34 -4.78
C ASN A 254 -19.02 -5.23 -4.78
N MET A 255 -19.03 -4.43 -3.73
CA MET A 255 -19.91 -3.28 -3.63
C MET A 255 -19.33 -2.17 -4.52
N VAL A 256 -20.13 -1.70 -5.48
CA VAL A 256 -19.68 -0.81 -6.57
C VAL A 256 -20.25 0.60 -6.49
N SER A 257 -21.32 0.77 -5.70
CA SER A 257 -21.90 2.09 -5.44
C SER A 257 -22.70 2.10 -4.15
N ILE A 258 -22.70 3.23 -3.46
CA ILE A 258 -23.47 3.50 -2.24
C ILE A 258 -24.35 4.73 -2.45
N GLU A 259 -25.53 4.72 -1.85
CA GLU A 259 -26.49 5.83 -1.90
C GLU A 259 -27.28 5.88 -0.59
N GLN A 260 -27.77 7.08 -0.23
CA GLN A 260 -28.63 7.27 0.93
C GLN A 260 -30.00 7.81 0.52
N LEU A 261 -31.04 7.24 1.12
CA LEU A 261 -32.40 7.75 0.96
C LEU A 261 -33.13 7.78 2.30
N GLY A 262 -33.15 8.95 2.93
CA GLY A 262 -33.63 9.11 4.30
C GLY A 262 -32.80 8.29 5.28
N ASP A 263 -33.45 7.45 6.07
CA ASP A 263 -32.79 6.58 7.06
C ASP A 263 -32.20 5.29 6.44
N LYS A 264 -32.27 5.12 5.11
CA LYS A 264 -31.80 3.92 4.40
C LYS A 264 -30.44 4.16 3.75
N LEU A 265 -29.48 3.32 4.09
CA LEU A 265 -28.24 3.14 3.33
C LEU A 265 -28.44 2.04 2.29
N ILE A 266 -28.02 2.29 1.06
CA ILE A 266 -28.29 1.44 -0.09
C ILE A 266 -26.98 1.16 -0.79
N VAL A 267 -26.71 -0.10 -1.10
CA VAL A 267 -25.50 -0.51 -1.83
C VAL A 267 -25.86 -1.33 -3.06
N ALA A 268 -25.17 -1.08 -4.16
CA ALA A 268 -25.17 -1.96 -5.33
C ALA A 268 -23.99 -2.93 -5.20
N GLN A 269 -24.29 -4.22 -5.27
CA GLN A 269 -23.30 -5.28 -5.29
C GLN A 269 -23.31 -5.98 -6.65
N SER A 270 -22.14 -6.04 -7.29
CA SER A 270 -21.95 -6.63 -8.63
C SER A 270 -20.75 -7.59 -8.63
N PRO A 271 -20.89 -8.82 -8.09
CA PRO A 271 -19.80 -9.77 -7.93
C PRO A 271 -19.19 -10.23 -9.26
N SER A 272 -17.89 -10.54 -9.23
CA SER A 272 -17.16 -11.07 -10.40
C SER A 272 -17.42 -12.57 -10.65
N ALA A 273 -17.80 -13.33 -9.61
CA ALA A 273 -18.21 -14.73 -9.69
C ALA A 273 -19.03 -15.16 -8.45
N GLY A 274 -19.80 -16.25 -8.56
CA GLY A 274 -20.36 -16.99 -7.40
C GLY A 274 -21.74 -16.56 -6.90
N ASP A 275 -22.10 -15.27 -6.99
CA ASP A 275 -23.38 -14.74 -6.47
C ASP A 275 -24.17 -13.92 -7.50
N SER A 276 -25.47 -13.73 -7.24
CA SER A 276 -26.32 -12.88 -8.09
C SER A 276 -26.21 -11.42 -7.67
N PRO A 277 -25.93 -10.48 -8.59
CA PRO A 277 -25.93 -9.04 -8.27
C PRO A 277 -27.24 -8.59 -7.63
N MET A 278 -27.13 -7.67 -6.68
CA MET A 278 -28.30 -7.16 -5.95
C MET A 278 -28.10 -5.73 -5.48
N VAL A 279 -29.22 -5.08 -5.19
CA VAL A 279 -29.23 -3.85 -4.38
C VAL A 279 -29.61 -4.23 -2.96
N GLY A 280 -28.69 -4.04 -2.02
CA GLY A 280 -28.90 -4.25 -0.59
C GLY A 280 -29.32 -2.95 0.08
N ILE A 281 -30.36 -2.99 0.92
CA ILE A 281 -30.94 -1.82 1.58
C ILE A 281 -30.94 -2.06 3.09
N TYR A 282 -30.19 -1.26 3.82
CA TYR A 282 -30.13 -1.25 5.27
C TYR A 282 -30.87 -0.03 5.82
N ASP A 283 -32.00 -0.26 6.49
CA ASP A 283 -32.68 0.77 7.26
C ASP A 283 -31.97 0.93 8.60
N THR A 284 -31.23 2.04 8.75
CA THR A 284 -30.37 2.29 9.91
C THR A 284 -31.17 2.51 11.20
N LYS A 285 -32.41 2.98 11.08
CA LYS A 285 -33.30 3.29 12.22
C LYS A 285 -34.10 2.07 12.67
N ALA A 286 -34.66 1.32 11.72
CA ALA A 286 -35.37 0.09 12.01
C ALA A 286 -34.42 -1.09 12.26
N ASN A 287 -33.14 -0.96 11.86
CA ASN A 287 -32.13 -2.01 11.86
C ASN A 287 -32.61 -3.26 11.10
N THR A 288 -33.14 -3.04 9.89
CA THR A 288 -33.68 -4.10 9.02
C THR A 288 -33.03 -4.08 7.65
N THR A 289 -32.93 -5.25 7.04
CA THR A 289 -32.34 -5.44 5.72
C THR A 289 -33.39 -5.85 4.70
N THR A 290 -33.37 -5.22 3.53
CA THR A 290 -34.17 -5.61 2.35
C THR A 290 -33.28 -5.70 1.11
N LYS A 291 -33.75 -6.41 0.08
CA LYS A 291 -32.99 -6.66 -1.16
C LYS A 291 -33.85 -6.42 -2.39
N ILE A 292 -33.22 -5.93 -3.46
CA ILE A 292 -33.76 -5.91 -4.81
C ILE A 292 -32.86 -6.77 -5.69
N LEU A 293 -33.41 -7.86 -6.22
CA LEU A 293 -32.67 -8.83 -7.05
C LEU A 293 -32.80 -8.54 -8.56
N GLY A 294 -33.67 -7.61 -8.94
CA GLY A 294 -34.03 -7.29 -10.32
C GLY A 294 -35.36 -6.58 -10.40
N ILE A 295 -35.85 -6.31 -11.61
CA ILE A 295 -37.21 -5.73 -11.79
C ILE A 295 -38.32 -6.74 -11.45
N SER A 296 -38.01 -8.04 -11.50
CA SER A 296 -38.86 -9.15 -11.06
C SER A 296 -38.02 -10.40 -10.86
N GLU A 297 -38.57 -11.44 -10.21
CA GLU A 297 -37.89 -12.74 -10.08
C GLU A 297 -37.51 -13.36 -11.43
N ALA A 298 -38.30 -13.11 -12.48
CA ALA A 298 -38.04 -13.59 -13.84
C ALA A 298 -36.96 -12.78 -14.59
N GLN A 299 -36.59 -11.60 -14.07
CA GLN A 299 -35.60 -10.71 -14.67
C GLN A 299 -34.60 -10.21 -13.61
N PRO A 300 -33.74 -11.12 -13.10
CA PRO A 300 -32.72 -10.76 -12.12
C PRO A 300 -31.60 -9.91 -12.74
N TYR A 301 -30.88 -9.20 -11.89
CA TYR A 301 -29.67 -8.48 -12.26
C TYR A 301 -28.53 -9.43 -12.65
N LYS A 302 -27.62 -8.90 -13.47
CA LYS A 302 -26.43 -9.59 -14.03
C LYS A 302 -25.16 -8.74 -13.92
N GLY A 303 -25.33 -7.46 -13.64
CA GLY A 303 -24.31 -6.50 -13.28
C GLY A 303 -25.02 -5.21 -12.88
N LEU A 304 -24.39 -4.45 -12.00
CA LEU A 304 -24.83 -3.14 -11.54
C LEU A 304 -23.65 -2.18 -11.64
N ASP A 305 -23.93 -0.92 -11.99
CA ASP A 305 -22.92 0.08 -12.25
C ASP A 305 -22.93 1.21 -11.22
N ASP A 306 -24.13 1.65 -10.82
CA ASP A 306 -24.33 2.85 -10.02
C ASP A 306 -25.70 2.91 -9.35
N LEU A 307 -25.80 3.68 -8.29
CA LEU A 307 -27.05 4.07 -7.63
C LEU A 307 -27.16 5.58 -7.60
N ARG A 308 -28.36 6.11 -7.83
CA ARG A 308 -28.68 7.51 -7.52
C ARG A 308 -30.04 7.67 -6.91
N SER A 309 -30.12 8.50 -5.89
CA SER A 309 -31.39 8.96 -5.33
C SER A 309 -31.77 10.31 -5.94
N HIS A 310 -33.07 10.47 -6.24
CA HIS A 310 -33.60 11.78 -6.57
C HIS A 310 -35.04 11.87 -6.10
N LYS A 311 -35.34 12.86 -5.26
CA LYS A 311 -36.61 12.96 -4.53
C LYS A 311 -36.87 11.66 -3.73
N SER A 312 -38.00 10.99 -3.97
CA SER A 312 -38.38 9.74 -3.29
C SER A 312 -38.17 8.50 -4.19
N GLN A 313 -37.34 8.63 -5.23
CA GLN A 313 -37.06 7.56 -6.19
C GLN A 313 -35.61 7.11 -6.08
N LEU A 314 -35.40 5.80 -6.23
CA LEU A 314 -34.09 5.20 -6.37
C LEU A 314 -33.90 4.80 -7.83
N PHE A 315 -32.84 5.30 -8.46
CA PHE A 315 -32.39 4.95 -9.80
C PHE A 315 -31.26 3.94 -9.68
N VAL A 316 -31.44 2.77 -10.28
CA VAL A 316 -30.47 1.69 -10.32
C VAL A 316 -29.91 1.59 -11.72
N SER A 317 -28.63 1.88 -11.89
CA SER A 317 -27.94 1.73 -13.16
C SER A 317 -27.50 0.28 -13.34
N ALA A 318 -28.07 -0.39 -14.34
CA ALA A 318 -27.73 -1.75 -14.76
C ALA A 318 -27.32 -1.76 -16.23
N ILE A 319 -26.72 -0.67 -16.69
CA ILE A 319 -26.49 -0.36 -18.10
C ILE A 319 -25.50 -1.35 -18.71
N SER A 320 -24.37 -1.64 -18.06
CA SER A 320 -23.33 -2.50 -18.62
C SER A 320 -23.81 -3.94 -18.90
N ALA A 321 -24.85 -4.38 -18.19
CA ALA A 321 -25.37 -5.75 -18.27
C ALA A 321 -26.75 -5.86 -18.93
N HIS A 322 -27.54 -4.78 -18.94
CA HIS A 322 -28.96 -4.80 -19.37
C HIS A 322 -29.38 -3.59 -20.21
N ASP A 323 -28.49 -2.65 -20.53
CA ASP A 323 -28.80 -1.45 -21.32
C ASP A 323 -29.97 -0.64 -20.73
N ARG A 324 -30.11 -0.61 -19.40
CA ARG A 324 -31.23 0.05 -18.73
C ARG A 324 -30.90 0.71 -17.40
N ILE A 325 -31.72 1.70 -17.05
CA ILE A 325 -31.78 2.32 -15.73
C ILE A 325 -33.16 1.98 -15.14
N ASP A 326 -33.18 1.32 -14.00
CA ASP A 326 -34.42 0.88 -13.34
C ASP A 326 -34.80 1.87 -12.22
N VAL A 327 -36.07 2.23 -12.14
CA VAL A 327 -36.58 3.19 -11.16
C VAL A 327 -37.48 2.50 -10.15
N PHE A 328 -37.17 2.68 -8.87
CA PHE A 328 -37.90 2.12 -7.74
C PHE A 328 -38.47 3.24 -6.87
N ASN A 329 -39.61 2.94 -6.25
CA ASN A 329 -40.13 3.77 -5.17
C ASN A 329 -39.22 3.59 -3.95
N GLY A 330 -38.62 4.67 -3.48
CA GLY A 330 -37.62 4.62 -2.42
C GLY A 330 -38.16 4.30 -1.03
N GLU A 331 -39.46 4.47 -0.78
CA GLU A 331 -40.09 4.12 0.50
C GLU A 331 -40.42 2.63 0.57
N THR A 332 -41.00 2.09 -0.49
CA THR A 332 -41.55 0.73 -0.55
C THR A 332 -40.63 -0.28 -1.25
N ASN A 333 -39.56 0.20 -1.88
CA ASN A 333 -38.63 -0.56 -2.72
C ASN A 333 -39.31 -1.26 -3.91
N GLN A 334 -40.51 -0.83 -4.30
CA GLN A 334 -41.26 -1.42 -5.41
C GLN A 334 -40.80 -0.86 -6.75
N TYR A 335 -40.63 -1.75 -7.73
CA TYR A 335 -40.34 -1.39 -9.11
C TYR A 335 -41.44 -0.48 -9.66
N GLN A 336 -41.02 0.61 -10.33
CA GLN A 336 -41.94 1.54 -10.98
C GLN A 336 -41.88 1.40 -12.49
N TYR A 337 -40.71 1.62 -13.09
CA TYR A 337 -40.50 1.57 -14.54
C TYR A 337 -39.00 1.53 -14.85
N SER A 338 -38.63 1.35 -16.13
CA SER A 338 -37.24 1.37 -16.59
C SER A 338 -37.06 2.29 -17.79
N TYR A 339 -35.86 2.82 -17.95
CA TYR A 339 -35.41 3.48 -19.17
C TYR A 339 -34.44 2.57 -19.92
N ALA A 340 -34.72 2.26 -21.18
CA ALA A 340 -33.75 1.60 -22.05
C ALA A 340 -32.84 2.65 -22.70
N VAL A 341 -31.54 2.52 -22.47
CA VAL A 341 -30.48 3.46 -22.85
C VAL A 341 -29.44 2.76 -23.71
N GLN A 342 -28.83 3.49 -24.65
CA GLN A 342 -27.68 3.00 -25.42
C GLN A 342 -26.39 3.54 -24.82
N HIS A 343 -25.39 2.68 -24.66
CA HIS A 343 -24.18 3.02 -23.91
C HIS A 343 -23.00 2.09 -24.23
N ASN A 344 -21.77 2.61 -24.09
CA ASN A 344 -20.53 1.85 -24.28
C ASN A 344 -19.46 2.17 -23.20
N GLY A 345 -19.83 2.78 -22.07
CA GLY A 345 -18.88 3.44 -21.17
C GLY A 345 -19.06 3.13 -19.68
N SER A 346 -18.97 4.19 -18.85
CA SER A 346 -19.29 4.29 -17.41
C SER A 346 -20.30 3.31 -16.82
N GLY A 347 -21.54 3.61 -17.15
CA GLY A 347 -22.72 3.17 -16.42
C GLY A 347 -23.03 4.11 -15.25
N LYS A 348 -22.12 5.05 -14.91
CA LYS A 348 -22.33 6.06 -13.86
C LYS A 348 -23.34 7.10 -14.29
N ILE A 349 -24.22 7.49 -13.36
CA ILE A 349 -25.36 8.35 -13.66
C ILE A 349 -25.44 9.55 -12.71
N ALA A 350 -26.07 10.62 -13.18
CA ALA A 350 -26.55 11.73 -12.36
C ALA A 350 -27.98 12.07 -12.79
N VAL A 351 -28.85 12.36 -11.82
CA VAL A 351 -30.29 12.58 -12.07
C VAL A 351 -30.74 13.89 -11.46
N ASN A 352 -31.47 14.70 -12.22
CA ASN A 352 -32.20 15.85 -11.70
C ASN A 352 -33.63 15.89 -12.27
N ASP A 353 -34.35 16.99 -12.03
CA ASP A 353 -35.74 17.15 -12.47
C ASP A 353 -35.94 17.14 -13.99
N GLN A 354 -34.91 17.48 -14.76
CA GLN A 354 -35.00 17.65 -16.20
C GLN A 354 -34.28 16.55 -16.97
N TYR A 355 -33.19 16.03 -16.42
CA TYR A 355 -32.23 15.22 -17.13
C TYR A 355 -31.76 14.01 -16.33
N ILE A 356 -31.47 12.94 -17.07
CA ILE A 356 -30.65 11.80 -16.64
C ILE A 356 -29.38 11.89 -17.47
N LEU A 357 -28.24 11.98 -16.80
CA LEU A 357 -26.93 12.01 -17.44
C LEU A 357 -26.26 10.67 -17.23
N VAL A 358 -25.62 10.14 -18.28
CA VAL A 358 -24.96 8.83 -18.27
C VAL A 358 -23.54 9.00 -18.78
N ALA A 359 -22.56 8.59 -17.97
CA ALA A 359 -21.15 8.55 -18.34
C ALA A 359 -20.91 7.48 -19.41
N ASP A 360 -20.52 7.89 -20.61
CA ASP A 360 -20.13 6.99 -21.71
C ASP A 360 -18.58 6.87 -21.79
N ALA A 361 -18.04 6.28 -22.85
CA ALA A 361 -16.61 5.97 -22.96
C ALA A 361 -15.73 7.23 -23.04
N ASP A 362 -16.20 8.26 -23.75
CA ASP A 362 -15.46 9.51 -24.04
C ASP A 362 -16.35 10.77 -23.97
N HIS A 363 -17.57 10.64 -23.47
CA HIS A 363 -18.54 11.74 -23.36
C HIS A 363 -19.60 11.42 -22.30
N ILE A 364 -20.53 12.34 -22.06
CA ILE A 364 -21.69 12.13 -21.18
C ILE A 364 -22.96 12.29 -22.00
N ALA A 365 -23.78 11.25 -22.09
CA ALA A 365 -25.07 11.29 -22.77
C ALA A 365 -26.12 11.93 -21.86
N VAL A 366 -26.93 12.82 -22.42
CA VAL A 366 -28.00 13.53 -21.69
C VAL A 366 -29.34 13.08 -22.21
N TYR A 367 -30.21 12.59 -21.33
CA TYR A 367 -31.58 12.20 -21.64
C TYR A 367 -32.57 13.03 -20.86
N HIS A 368 -33.80 13.18 -21.35
CA HIS A 368 -34.87 13.79 -20.55
C HIS A 368 -35.34 12.87 -19.43
N ASN A 369 -35.44 13.40 -18.20
CA ASN A 369 -36.06 12.70 -17.09
C ASN A 369 -37.59 12.83 -17.13
N THR A 370 -38.22 12.07 -18.02
CA THR A 370 -39.69 12.05 -18.14
C THR A 370 -40.22 10.68 -17.71
N PRO A 371 -40.90 10.59 -16.55
CA PRO A 371 -41.42 9.34 -16.01
C PRO A 371 -42.16 8.50 -17.06
N ALA A 372 -41.98 7.19 -16.99
CA ALA A 372 -42.68 6.23 -17.84
C ALA A 372 -43.94 5.69 -17.15
N THR A 373 -44.73 4.90 -17.88
CA THR A 373 -45.89 4.23 -17.29
C THR A 373 -45.43 3.15 -16.31
N LEU A 374 -46.21 2.92 -15.24
CA LEU A 374 -45.91 1.85 -14.29
C LEU A 374 -45.76 0.48 -15.00
N GLY A 375 -44.63 -0.20 -14.78
CA GLY A 375 -44.29 -1.48 -15.38
C GLY A 375 -43.65 -1.40 -16.77
N GLU A 376 -43.51 -0.21 -17.35
CA GLU A 376 -42.98 -0.02 -18.71
C GLU A 376 -41.45 0.07 -18.72
N THR A 377 -40.82 -0.50 -19.75
CA THR A 377 -39.45 -0.13 -20.15
C THR A 377 -39.52 0.84 -21.32
N LYS A 378 -39.30 2.12 -21.05
CA LYS A 378 -39.38 3.20 -22.04
C LYS A 378 -38.05 3.36 -22.75
N SER A 379 -38.02 3.15 -24.06
CA SER A 379 -36.84 3.46 -24.87
C SER A 379 -36.69 4.98 -24.99
N ILE A 380 -35.52 5.50 -24.61
CA ILE A 380 -35.19 6.91 -24.69
C ILE A 380 -33.99 7.10 -25.63
N GLN A 381 -33.93 8.27 -26.27
CA GLN A 381 -32.84 8.66 -27.15
C GLN A 381 -32.08 9.83 -26.51
N PRO A 382 -30.76 9.93 -26.71
CA PRO A 382 -29.99 11.07 -26.22
C PRO A 382 -30.58 12.39 -26.73
N PHE A 383 -30.90 13.28 -25.80
CA PHE A 383 -31.29 14.66 -26.09
C PHE A 383 -30.08 15.50 -26.52
N ALA A 384 -28.94 15.29 -25.88
CA ALA A 384 -27.68 16.00 -26.12
C ALA A 384 -26.49 15.19 -25.58
N TYR A 385 -25.28 15.68 -25.80
CA TYR A 385 -24.04 15.11 -25.26
C TYR A 385 -23.20 16.20 -24.58
N LEU A 386 -22.37 15.82 -23.61
CA LEU A 386 -21.33 16.67 -23.05
C LEU A 386 -19.97 16.11 -23.46
N ALA A 387 -19.14 16.93 -24.09
CA ALA A 387 -17.79 16.50 -24.49
C ALA A 387 -16.90 16.32 -23.26
N TYR A 388 -16.19 15.20 -23.16
CA TYR A 388 -15.28 14.92 -22.06
C TYR A 388 -13.91 14.50 -22.59
N ALA A 389 -12.89 15.36 -22.40
CA ALA A 389 -11.59 15.19 -23.05
C ALA A 389 -10.63 14.25 -22.29
N HIS A 390 -11.03 13.72 -21.13
CA HIS A 390 -10.14 13.08 -20.15
C HIS A 390 -10.40 11.57 -20.04
N GLY A 391 -10.66 10.92 -21.17
CA GLY A 391 -11.02 9.50 -21.19
C GLY A 391 -12.43 9.24 -20.66
N ARG A 392 -12.56 8.36 -19.67
CA ARG A 392 -13.86 7.89 -19.15
C ARG A 392 -14.20 8.59 -17.83
N PRO A 393 -15.36 9.27 -17.71
CA PRO A 393 -15.81 9.81 -16.44
C PRO A 393 -16.25 8.67 -15.50
N PHE A 394 -15.91 8.77 -14.22
CA PHE A 394 -16.22 7.79 -13.16
C PHE A 394 -17.19 8.32 -12.11
N THR A 395 -17.39 9.63 -12.05
CA THR A 395 -18.35 10.23 -11.14
C THR A 395 -18.96 11.49 -11.74
N LEU A 396 -20.23 11.73 -11.43
CA LEU A 396 -21.07 12.82 -11.91
C LEU A 396 -21.87 13.39 -10.74
N GLU A 397 -21.79 14.69 -10.51
CA GLU A 397 -22.42 15.31 -9.34
C GLU A 397 -22.94 16.71 -9.69
N PHE A 398 -24.09 17.07 -9.11
CA PHE A 398 -24.71 18.36 -9.35
C PHE A 398 -24.27 19.38 -8.31
N ILE A 399 -23.62 20.44 -8.75
CA ILE A 399 -23.26 21.59 -7.90
C ILE A 399 -24.19 22.74 -8.26
N GLY A 400 -25.29 22.85 -7.54
CA GLY A 400 -26.37 23.78 -7.86
C GLY A 400 -27.00 23.48 -9.23
N SER A 401 -26.90 24.41 -10.18
CA SER A 401 -27.43 24.22 -11.55
C SER A 401 -26.41 23.64 -12.53
N LYS A 402 -25.20 23.32 -12.07
CA LYS A 402 -24.07 22.90 -12.90
C LYS A 402 -23.77 21.43 -12.65
N LEU A 403 -23.19 20.78 -13.65
CA LEU A 403 -22.68 19.43 -13.51
C LEU A 403 -21.16 19.48 -13.35
N LEU A 404 -20.64 18.83 -12.32
CA LEU A 404 -19.23 18.45 -12.20
C LEU A 404 -19.08 16.99 -12.65
N ALA A 405 -18.09 16.71 -13.49
CA ALA A 405 -17.74 15.36 -13.92
C ALA A 405 -16.27 15.10 -13.59
N GLY A 406 -15.98 13.96 -12.96
CA GLY A 406 -14.65 13.54 -12.56
C GLY A 406 -14.23 12.21 -13.17
N GLY A 407 -12.93 12.03 -13.38
CA GLY A 407 -12.32 10.76 -13.76
C GLY A 407 -10.81 10.74 -13.50
N SER A 408 -10.17 9.60 -13.79
CA SER A 408 -8.76 9.36 -13.42
C SER A 408 -7.74 10.22 -14.18
N GLN A 409 -8.14 10.83 -15.30
CA GLN A 409 -7.26 11.68 -16.11
C GLN A 409 -7.63 13.17 -16.03
N GLY A 410 -8.64 13.54 -15.25
CA GLY A 410 -9.08 14.92 -15.11
C GLY A 410 -10.56 15.06 -14.78
N SER A 411 -11.05 16.29 -14.83
CA SER A 411 -12.43 16.65 -14.52
C SER A 411 -12.88 17.88 -15.33
N ALA A 412 -14.19 18.10 -15.36
CA ALA A 412 -14.82 19.16 -16.14
C ALA A 412 -16.14 19.65 -15.53
N VAL A 413 -16.47 20.93 -15.76
CA VAL A 413 -17.71 21.58 -15.30
C VAL A 413 -18.55 22.03 -16.48
N TYR A 414 -19.87 21.84 -16.41
CA TYR A 414 -20.82 22.14 -17.49
C TYR A 414 -21.98 23.02 -17.03
N ASP A 415 -22.33 24.00 -17.87
CA ASP A 415 -23.59 24.75 -17.74
C ASP A 415 -24.71 24.11 -18.54
N LEU A 416 -25.56 23.37 -17.85
CA LEU A 416 -26.68 22.69 -18.50
C LEU A 416 -27.75 23.67 -19.03
N ALA A 417 -27.73 24.95 -18.65
CA ALA A 417 -28.65 25.96 -19.18
C ALA A 417 -28.44 26.21 -20.70
N ALA A 418 -27.27 25.88 -21.23
CA ALA A 418 -26.95 26.00 -22.65
C ALA A 418 -27.37 24.78 -23.49
N LEU A 419 -27.97 23.75 -22.87
CA LEU A 419 -28.38 22.53 -23.56
C LEU A 419 -29.51 22.78 -24.56
N SER A 420 -29.39 22.17 -25.74
CA SER A 420 -30.44 22.09 -26.76
C SER A 420 -30.35 20.77 -27.52
N GLN A 421 -31.40 20.43 -28.27
CA GLN A 421 -31.52 19.14 -28.95
C GLN A 421 -30.31 18.88 -29.88
N ASN A 422 -29.73 17.68 -29.75
CA ASN A 422 -28.64 17.13 -30.56
C ASN A 422 -27.33 17.93 -30.54
N ILE A 423 -27.09 18.75 -29.51
CA ILE A 423 -25.80 19.44 -29.37
C ILE A 423 -24.80 18.59 -28.58
N THR A 424 -23.51 18.80 -28.85
CA THR A 424 -22.43 18.40 -27.94
C THR A 424 -21.94 19.66 -27.22
N LEU A 425 -22.33 19.81 -25.96
CA LEU A 425 -21.92 20.93 -25.12
C LEU A 425 -20.46 20.77 -24.70
N GLN A 426 -19.68 21.83 -24.86
CA GLN A 426 -18.30 21.89 -24.36
C GLN A 426 -18.29 22.28 -22.88
N PRO A 427 -17.32 21.78 -22.09
CA PRO A 427 -17.19 22.18 -20.70
C PRO A 427 -16.85 23.67 -20.59
N MET A 428 -17.37 24.33 -19.55
CA MET A 428 -16.97 25.69 -19.19
C MET A 428 -15.51 25.70 -18.73
N HIS A 429 -15.15 24.70 -17.91
CA HIS A 429 -13.82 24.52 -17.35
C HIS A 429 -13.39 23.06 -17.51
N LYS A 430 -12.12 22.84 -17.80
CA LYS A 430 -11.51 21.51 -18.01
C LYS A 430 -10.18 21.42 -17.26
N ASN A 431 -9.75 20.20 -16.91
CA ASN A 431 -8.49 19.92 -16.21
C ASN A 431 -8.47 20.47 -14.77
N LEU A 432 -9.56 20.31 -14.02
CA LEU A 432 -9.63 20.82 -12.64
C LEU A 432 -8.97 19.88 -11.60
N GLY A 433 -8.25 18.84 -12.05
CA GLY A 433 -7.76 17.74 -11.20
C GLY A 433 -8.45 16.43 -11.54
N ALA A 434 -7.84 15.30 -11.18
CA ALA A 434 -8.42 13.97 -11.38
C ALA A 434 -9.11 13.52 -10.08
N PHE A 435 -10.32 12.97 -10.20
CA PHE A 435 -11.11 12.50 -9.05
C PHE A 435 -11.64 11.10 -9.33
N GLU A 436 -11.63 10.25 -8.31
CA GLU A 436 -12.12 8.87 -8.41
C GLU A 436 -13.60 8.78 -8.03
N SER A 437 -13.97 9.47 -6.96
CA SER A 437 -15.34 9.57 -6.45
C SER A 437 -15.58 10.97 -5.91
N MET A 438 -16.85 11.36 -5.86
CA MET A 438 -17.28 12.62 -5.26
C MET A 438 -18.73 12.54 -4.83
N ASP A 439 -19.05 13.38 -3.86
CA ASP A 439 -20.42 13.71 -3.46
C ASP A 439 -20.44 15.16 -2.98
N ALA A 440 -21.62 15.75 -2.81
CA ALA A 440 -21.77 17.12 -2.36
C ALA A 440 -22.93 17.27 -1.39
N ASN A 441 -22.74 18.13 -0.39
CA ASN A 441 -23.83 18.62 0.45
C ASN A 441 -24.04 20.12 0.23
N ASP A 442 -24.82 20.78 1.09
CA ASP A 442 -25.13 22.21 0.96
C ASP A 442 -23.90 23.14 1.06
N ASN A 443 -22.82 22.68 1.69
CA ASN A 443 -21.66 23.50 2.04
C ASN A 443 -20.40 23.10 1.26
N TYR A 444 -20.19 21.80 1.04
CA TYR A 444 -18.93 21.27 0.56
C TYR A 444 -19.13 20.29 -0.60
N ILE A 445 -18.18 20.33 -1.53
CA ILE A 445 -17.89 19.26 -2.48
C ILE A 445 -16.84 18.37 -1.84
N PHE A 446 -17.13 17.08 -1.74
CA PHE A 446 -16.22 16.07 -1.24
C PHE A 446 -15.68 15.30 -2.41
N VAL A 447 -14.37 15.24 -2.55
CA VAL A 447 -13.74 14.49 -3.64
C VAL A 447 -12.67 13.57 -3.08
N LYS A 448 -12.58 12.37 -3.65
CA LYS A 448 -11.40 11.52 -3.56
C LYS A 448 -10.48 11.87 -4.73
N GLU A 449 -9.38 12.55 -4.45
CA GLU A 449 -8.44 12.97 -5.50
C GLU A 449 -7.58 11.81 -5.97
N ASN A 450 -7.42 11.66 -7.28
CA ASN A 450 -6.51 10.69 -7.87
C ASN A 450 -5.12 11.34 -8.02
N ASN A 451 -4.09 10.74 -7.40
CA ASN A 451 -2.73 11.27 -7.45
C ASN A 451 -1.82 10.62 -8.53
N GLY A 452 -2.42 9.99 -9.54
CA GLY A 452 -1.83 9.71 -10.85
C GLY A 452 -0.64 8.74 -10.94
N GLN A 453 0.21 8.56 -9.92
CA GLN A 453 1.43 7.74 -9.95
C GLN A 453 1.94 7.26 -8.57
N HIS A 454 1.31 7.66 -7.47
CA HIS A 454 1.74 7.26 -6.13
C HIS A 454 0.84 6.15 -5.59
N ILE A 455 1.45 5.18 -4.90
CA ILE A 455 0.80 4.08 -4.18
C ILE A 455 -0.30 4.68 -3.27
N ASP A 456 -1.34 3.90 -2.93
CA ASP A 456 -2.53 4.28 -2.14
C ASP A 456 -2.30 5.24 -0.96
N ALA A 457 -1.06 5.28 -0.43
CA ALA A 457 -0.53 6.16 0.61
C ALA A 457 -0.45 7.69 0.30
N THR A 458 -0.97 8.21 -0.81
CA THR A 458 -1.00 9.68 -1.07
C THR A 458 -2.34 10.21 -1.59
N THR A 459 -3.32 9.32 -1.75
CA THR A 459 -4.70 9.67 -2.07
C THR A 459 -5.32 10.35 -0.84
N ARG A 460 -6.08 11.43 -1.05
CA ARG A 460 -6.74 12.17 0.03
C ARG A 460 -8.22 12.36 -0.26
N PHE A 461 -9.01 12.52 0.79
CA PHE A 461 -10.29 13.22 0.68
C PHE A 461 -10.08 14.71 0.83
N ALA A 462 -10.66 15.47 -0.09
CA ALA A 462 -10.65 16.93 -0.08
C ALA A 462 -12.07 17.46 0.04
N MET A 463 -12.26 18.43 0.94
CA MET A 463 -13.51 19.15 1.12
C MET A 463 -13.34 20.57 0.58
N TYR A 464 -14.08 20.89 -0.46
CA TYR A 464 -14.05 22.20 -1.11
C TYR A 464 -15.31 22.98 -0.79
N ASP A 465 -15.18 24.19 -0.23
CA ASP A 465 -16.31 25.07 0.02
C ASP A 465 -16.99 25.45 -1.31
N ILE A 466 -18.28 25.17 -1.44
CA ILE A 466 -19.04 25.39 -2.69
C ILE A 466 -19.09 26.87 -3.05
N GLN A 467 -19.24 27.76 -2.07
CA GLN A 467 -19.31 29.20 -2.34
C GLN A 467 -17.96 29.72 -2.83
N GLN A 468 -16.85 29.23 -2.25
CA GLN A 468 -15.50 29.55 -2.73
C GLN A 468 -15.25 28.96 -4.12
N PHE A 469 -15.67 27.71 -4.37
CA PHE A 469 -15.56 27.09 -5.69
C PHE A 469 -16.27 27.93 -6.76
N ILE A 470 -17.50 28.38 -6.49
CA ILE A 470 -18.26 29.26 -7.38
C ILE A 470 -17.59 30.63 -7.51
N ALA A 471 -17.14 31.24 -6.41
CA ALA A 471 -16.46 32.54 -6.42
C ALA A 471 -15.13 32.51 -7.18
N ASN A 472 -14.48 31.35 -7.24
CA ASN A 472 -13.28 31.08 -8.02
C ASN A 472 -13.58 30.65 -9.46
N ASP A 473 -14.77 30.97 -9.99
CA ASP A 473 -15.21 30.60 -11.33
C ASP A 473 -15.11 29.07 -11.57
N TYR A 474 -15.63 28.29 -10.62
CA TYR A 474 -15.67 26.82 -10.68
C TYR A 474 -14.28 26.17 -10.84
N GLN A 475 -13.27 26.76 -10.21
CA GLN A 475 -11.93 26.19 -10.11
C GLN A 475 -11.62 25.78 -8.68
N PHE A 476 -11.04 24.59 -8.53
CA PHE A 476 -10.50 24.14 -7.26
C PHE A 476 -9.22 24.94 -6.93
N LYS A 477 -9.16 25.40 -5.68
CA LYS A 477 -7.99 26.02 -5.03
C LYS A 477 -7.70 25.24 -3.76
N ASP A 478 -7.13 25.86 -2.73
CA ASP A 478 -6.90 25.18 -1.45
C ASP A 478 -8.21 24.56 -0.91
N ALA A 479 -8.15 23.28 -0.55
CA ALA A 479 -9.27 22.60 0.07
C ALA A 479 -9.50 23.20 1.46
N ALA A 480 -10.77 23.45 1.80
CA ALA A 480 -11.13 23.95 3.13
C ALA A 480 -10.70 22.96 4.21
N LYS A 481 -10.84 21.66 3.93
CA LYS A 481 -10.32 20.57 4.74
C LYS A 481 -9.74 19.46 3.88
N ALA A 482 -8.74 18.76 4.40
CA ALA A 482 -8.17 17.58 3.74
C ALA A 482 -7.90 16.47 4.75
N VAL A 483 -8.29 15.24 4.40
CA VAL A 483 -8.08 14.04 5.21
C VAL A 483 -7.14 13.10 4.47
N TYR A 484 -6.05 12.72 5.13
CA TYR A 484 -5.06 11.78 4.59
C TYR A 484 -5.15 10.40 5.25
N LEU A 485 -5.58 10.36 6.51
CA LEU A 485 -5.77 9.14 7.30
C LEU A 485 -7.10 9.23 8.06
N LEU A 486 -7.82 8.11 8.16
CA LEU A 486 -9.00 7.91 9.00
C LEU A 486 -8.63 6.87 10.06
N ASP A 487 -8.67 7.20 11.35
CA ASP A 487 -8.28 6.28 12.43
C ASP A 487 -6.90 5.61 12.23
N ASN A 488 -5.93 6.34 11.68
CA ASN A 488 -4.61 5.85 11.26
C ASN A 488 -4.59 4.92 10.04
N PHE A 489 -5.74 4.68 9.38
CA PHE A 489 -5.86 3.92 8.14
C PHE A 489 -5.97 4.81 6.91
N TRP A 490 -5.50 4.27 5.79
CA TRP A 490 -5.63 4.91 4.49
C TRP A 490 -7.06 4.94 4.02
N VAL A 491 -7.44 6.06 3.42
CA VAL A 491 -8.72 6.16 2.75
C VAL A 491 -8.71 5.32 1.48
N SER A 492 -9.38 4.16 1.49
CA SER A 492 -9.39 3.23 0.36
C SER A 492 -10.70 3.17 -0.43
N GLY A 493 -11.78 3.81 0.05
CA GLY A 493 -13.12 3.71 -0.55
C GLY A 493 -13.16 4.11 -2.04
N HIS A 494 -13.85 3.33 -2.87
CA HIS A 494 -14.01 3.60 -4.30
C HIS A 494 -15.27 4.43 -4.61
N ASP A 495 -16.25 4.46 -3.70
CA ASP A 495 -17.41 5.35 -3.75
C ASP A 495 -17.64 5.98 -2.36
N LEU A 496 -18.36 7.09 -2.31
CA LEU A 496 -18.65 7.79 -1.05
C LEU A 496 -19.99 8.50 -1.11
N ILE A 497 -20.60 8.66 0.06
CA ILE A 497 -21.70 9.59 0.28
C ILE A 497 -21.38 10.48 1.47
N VAL A 498 -21.96 11.68 1.46
CA VAL A 498 -21.80 12.65 2.53
C VAL A 498 -23.15 13.20 2.96
N ASN A 499 -23.42 12.98 4.24
CA ASN A 499 -24.50 13.63 4.95
C ASN A 499 -23.95 14.87 5.67
N ASN A 500 -24.81 15.74 6.21
CA ASN A 500 -24.39 17.02 6.80
C ASN A 500 -23.35 16.90 7.94
N ASN A 501 -23.25 15.73 8.58
CA ASN A 501 -22.40 15.50 9.75
C ASN A 501 -21.52 14.24 9.66
N GLU A 502 -21.58 13.45 8.59
CA GLU A 502 -20.82 12.20 8.46
C GLU A 502 -20.42 11.96 7.01
N ILE A 503 -19.25 11.37 6.81
CA ILE A 503 -18.83 10.78 5.54
C ILE A 503 -18.97 9.27 5.64
N ILE A 504 -19.52 8.65 4.61
CA ILE A 504 -19.64 7.20 4.52
C ILE A 504 -18.91 6.75 3.26
N THR A 505 -17.87 5.96 3.44
CA THR A 505 -17.03 5.44 2.35
C THR A 505 -17.38 3.99 2.07
N LEU A 506 -17.27 3.62 0.80
CA LEU A 506 -17.52 2.26 0.34
C LEU A 506 -16.22 1.64 -0.18
N THR A 507 -15.75 0.59 0.48
CA THR A 507 -14.77 -0.34 -0.09
C THR A 507 -15.51 -1.54 -0.72
N PRO A 508 -14.82 -2.45 -1.43
CA PRO A 508 -15.49 -3.62 -2.00
C PRO A 508 -16.20 -4.50 -0.97
N SER A 509 -15.74 -4.47 0.30
CA SER A 509 -16.12 -5.40 1.37
C SER A 509 -16.51 -4.75 2.70
N ILE A 510 -16.32 -3.45 2.89
CA ILE A 510 -16.61 -2.74 4.15
C ILE A 510 -17.19 -1.37 3.82
N ILE A 511 -18.11 -0.91 4.66
CA ILE A 511 -18.55 0.48 4.68
C ILE A 511 -18.06 1.12 5.96
N GLU A 512 -17.40 2.26 5.85
CA GLU A 512 -16.91 3.02 7.02
C GLU A 512 -17.69 4.32 7.10
N SER A 513 -18.33 4.58 8.24
CA SER A 513 -18.94 5.88 8.54
C SER A 513 -18.08 6.62 9.56
N VAL A 514 -17.73 7.87 9.27
CA VAL A 514 -16.95 8.72 10.16
C VAL A 514 -17.65 10.07 10.33
N PRO A 515 -17.96 10.49 11.57
CA PRO A 515 -18.46 11.84 11.82
C PRO A 515 -17.44 12.90 11.38
N LEU A 516 -17.91 13.97 10.73
CA LEU A 516 -17.02 15.01 10.18
C LEU A 516 -16.21 15.74 11.26
N ASP A 517 -16.70 15.82 12.50
CA ASP A 517 -16.02 16.42 13.64
C ASP A 517 -14.96 15.50 14.28
N LYS A 518 -14.91 14.24 13.86
CA LYS A 518 -13.87 13.27 14.22
C LYS A 518 -12.80 13.10 13.16
N LEU A 519 -12.91 13.79 12.04
CA LEU A 519 -11.90 13.75 10.99
C LEU A 519 -10.66 14.52 11.41
N ASP A 520 -9.51 13.85 11.38
CA ASP A 520 -8.20 14.46 11.52
C ASP A 520 -7.82 15.18 10.22
N THR A 521 -8.11 16.47 10.17
CA THR A 521 -7.98 17.29 8.95
C THR A 521 -6.78 18.23 8.96
N LEU A 522 -6.24 18.50 7.77
CA LEU A 522 -5.54 19.74 7.47
C LEU A 522 -6.59 20.79 7.10
N ASP A 523 -6.71 21.84 7.91
CA ASP A 523 -7.71 22.89 7.70
C ASP A 523 -7.07 24.12 7.05
N PHE A 524 -7.78 24.71 6.08
CA PHE A 524 -7.39 25.97 5.45
C PHE A 524 -8.37 27.09 5.82
N THR A 525 -7.82 28.20 6.32
CA THR A 525 -8.59 29.43 6.59
C THR A 525 -8.18 30.53 5.61
N PRO A 526 -9.06 30.92 4.66
CA PRO A 526 -8.74 31.94 3.68
C PRO A 526 -8.63 33.33 4.32
N ASN A 527 -7.71 34.15 3.81
CA ASN A 527 -7.45 35.52 4.28
C ASN A 527 -7.10 35.65 5.77
N ALA A 528 -6.70 34.55 6.41
CA ALA A 528 -6.14 34.55 7.76
C ALA A 528 -4.64 34.85 7.74
N TYR A 529 -4.11 35.20 8.92
CA TYR A 529 -2.68 35.41 9.11
C TYR A 529 -2.27 35.00 10.53
N VAL A 530 -1.11 34.36 10.64
CA VAL A 530 -0.43 34.06 11.90
C VAL A 530 1.01 34.59 11.86
N PRO A 531 1.63 35.00 12.97
CA PRO A 531 3.04 35.40 12.93
C PRO A 531 3.95 34.26 12.47
N THR A 532 4.80 34.52 11.48
CA THR A 532 5.82 33.56 11.02
C THR A 532 6.99 33.51 12.00
N ALA A 533 7.41 32.32 12.43
CA ALA A 533 8.58 32.15 13.27
C ALA A 533 9.85 32.75 12.63
N GLN A 534 10.59 33.53 13.42
CA GLN A 534 11.90 34.05 13.07
C GLN A 534 12.92 33.39 14.00
N LEU A 535 13.77 32.54 13.44
CA LEU A 535 14.78 31.80 14.17
C LEU A 535 16.15 32.45 13.97
N GLU A 536 16.79 32.81 15.07
CA GLU A 536 18.21 33.17 15.10
C GLU A 536 19.02 31.95 15.55
N PHE A 537 19.92 31.46 14.72
CA PHE A 537 20.64 30.20 14.97
C PHE A 537 21.45 30.24 16.27
N ASP A 538 22.07 31.38 16.59
CA ASP A 538 22.85 31.54 17.83
C ASP A 538 21.97 31.75 19.08
N ALA A 539 20.66 31.92 18.89
CA ALA A 539 19.68 32.17 19.95
C ALA A 539 18.45 31.24 19.83
N LEU A 540 18.65 30.02 19.31
CA LEU A 540 17.58 29.02 19.22
C LEU A 540 16.98 28.71 20.60
N PRO A 541 15.68 28.32 20.66
CA PRO A 541 15.03 27.89 21.89
C PRO A 541 15.80 26.79 22.61
N GLN A 542 15.69 26.73 23.95
CA GLN A 542 16.36 25.69 24.75
C GLN A 542 15.88 24.26 24.44
N THR A 543 14.70 24.14 23.85
CA THR A 543 14.08 22.92 23.34
C THR A 543 14.70 22.43 22.02
N ALA A 544 15.48 23.28 21.33
CA ALA A 544 16.17 22.92 20.12
C ALA A 544 17.47 22.15 20.41
N SER A 545 17.71 21.09 19.64
CA SER A 545 18.95 20.33 19.61
C SER A 545 19.71 20.63 18.32
N VAL A 546 20.91 21.19 18.43
CA VAL A 546 21.81 21.43 17.31
C VAL A 546 22.92 20.38 17.31
N ARG A 547 23.15 19.72 16.18
CA ARG A 547 24.22 18.73 16.00
C ARG A 547 24.96 18.98 14.71
N LYS A 548 26.28 18.76 14.74
CA LYS A 548 27.06 18.61 13.51
C LYS A 548 26.83 17.20 12.96
N ILE A 549 26.80 17.12 11.64
CA ILE A 549 26.71 15.86 10.89
C ILE A 549 27.85 15.78 9.88
N LEU A 550 28.09 14.63 9.28
CA LEU A 550 29.07 14.47 8.18
C LEU A 550 30.48 15.02 8.53
N GLN A 551 30.90 14.89 9.79
CA GLN A 551 32.23 15.31 10.28
C GLN A 551 33.07 14.10 10.72
N ASP A 552 34.38 14.19 10.51
CA ASP A 552 35.38 13.23 10.98
C ASP A 552 35.17 12.83 12.44
N GLY A 553 35.15 11.50 12.70
CA GLY A 553 35.03 10.94 14.04
C GLY A 553 33.62 10.87 14.60
N LEU A 554 32.60 11.33 13.88
CA LEU A 554 31.20 11.07 14.21
C LEU A 554 30.77 9.69 13.72
N THR A 555 29.99 9.00 14.55
CA THR A 555 29.23 7.82 14.17
C THR A 555 27.77 8.22 14.07
N GLU A 556 27.13 7.89 12.97
CA GLU A 556 25.75 8.29 12.69
C GLU A 556 24.91 7.02 12.48
N GLY A 557 23.71 6.99 13.05
CA GLY A 557 22.76 5.92 12.75
C GLY A 557 22.31 6.05 11.30
N SER A 558 22.38 4.95 10.54
CA SER A 558 22.07 4.88 9.09
C SER A 558 20.74 5.55 8.71
N GLN A 559 19.74 5.43 9.57
CA GLN A 559 18.39 5.96 9.34
C GLN A 559 18.30 7.48 9.52
N SER A 560 19.25 8.09 10.23
CA SER A 560 19.20 9.50 10.60
C SER A 560 19.72 10.44 9.51
N ILE A 561 20.23 9.96 8.38
CA ILE A 561 21.11 10.73 7.46
C ILE A 561 20.64 10.71 6.00
N SER A 562 19.43 10.22 5.74
CA SER A 562 18.90 10.16 4.39
C SER A 562 18.79 11.57 3.77
N ALA A 563 19.17 11.72 2.50
CA ALA A 563 19.14 12.97 1.74
C ALA A 563 18.21 12.86 0.52
N LYS A 564 17.88 13.99 -0.11
CA LYS A 564 17.16 14.05 -1.38
C LYS A 564 17.99 14.81 -2.41
N THR A 565 18.10 14.29 -3.63
CA THR A 565 18.98 14.90 -4.65
C THR A 565 18.49 16.25 -5.15
N ASP A 566 17.19 16.48 -5.15
CA ASP A 566 16.53 17.72 -5.52
C ASP A 566 16.44 18.73 -4.36
N SER A 567 16.83 18.34 -3.13
CA SER A 567 16.92 19.24 -1.98
C SER A 567 17.98 18.77 -0.96
N LEU A 568 19.20 19.32 -1.04
CA LEU A 568 20.26 19.04 -0.05
C LEU A 568 20.12 19.83 1.27
N VAL A 569 19.08 20.66 1.38
CA VAL A 569 18.58 21.12 2.67
C VAL A 569 17.24 20.43 2.90
N ASN A 570 17.20 19.54 3.89
CA ASN A 570 16.02 18.76 4.19
C ASN A 570 15.24 19.39 5.33
N ILE A 571 13.92 19.45 5.17
CA ILE A 571 12.97 19.79 6.22
C ILE A 571 12.03 18.59 6.37
N ARG A 572 11.90 18.08 7.59
CA ARG A 572 11.09 16.89 7.88
C ARG A 572 10.28 17.11 9.12
N LEU A 573 9.11 16.49 9.17
CA LEU A 573 8.45 16.21 10.45
C LEU A 573 8.85 14.77 10.83
N LEU A 574 9.48 14.58 11.97
CA LEU A 574 9.89 13.24 12.42
C LEU A 574 8.70 12.48 13.02
N ASP A 575 7.82 13.23 13.68
CA ASP A 575 6.60 12.77 14.33
C ASP A 575 5.61 13.96 14.34
N ARG A 576 4.46 13.81 15.00
CA ARG A 576 3.46 14.87 15.15
C ARG A 576 3.93 16.17 15.79
N ASN A 577 5.07 16.15 16.49
CA ASN A 577 5.56 17.23 17.33
C ASN A 577 6.95 17.74 16.94
N THR A 578 7.73 17.01 16.13
CA THR A 578 9.15 17.30 15.94
C THR A 578 9.48 17.69 14.52
N VAL A 579 10.10 18.87 14.33
CA VAL A 579 10.68 19.31 13.06
C VAL A 579 12.19 19.04 13.05
N GLU A 580 12.70 18.50 11.95
CA GLU A 580 14.12 18.36 11.67
C GLU A 580 14.49 19.20 10.45
N ILE A 581 15.53 20.03 10.58
CA ILE A 581 16.11 20.84 9.51
C ILE A 581 17.57 20.42 9.38
N THR A 582 17.98 19.94 8.21
CA THR A 582 19.34 19.45 7.98
C THR A 582 19.95 20.08 6.74
N ASN A 583 21.12 20.70 6.88
CA ASN A 583 21.96 21.13 5.77
C ASN A 583 23.00 20.06 5.46
N PHE A 584 22.86 19.37 4.33
CA PHE A 584 23.83 18.38 3.86
C PHE A 584 24.94 18.99 3.00
N THR A 585 24.90 20.29 2.74
CA THR A 585 25.91 20.97 1.91
C THR A 585 27.11 21.41 2.72
N GLY A 586 28.25 21.56 2.04
CA GLY A 586 29.47 22.13 2.62
C GLY A 586 29.48 23.66 2.73
N ILE A 587 28.32 24.31 2.70
CA ILE A 587 28.20 25.77 2.66
C ILE A 587 27.34 26.26 3.82
N ASP A 588 27.79 27.33 4.44
CA ASP A 588 26.98 28.09 5.39
C ASP A 588 25.92 28.89 4.65
N LEU A 589 24.66 28.68 5.00
CA LEU A 589 23.53 29.35 4.38
C LEU A 589 23.09 30.53 5.26
N SER A 590 22.69 31.64 4.64
CA SER A 590 22.08 32.80 5.29
C SER A 590 20.67 33.07 4.77
N ASN A 591 19.81 33.60 5.63
CA ASN A 591 18.43 34.02 5.36
C ASN A 591 17.66 32.95 4.60
N LEU A 592 17.30 31.88 5.31
CA LEU A 592 16.57 30.75 4.77
C LEU A 592 15.08 30.89 5.07
N ASP A 593 14.25 30.71 4.04
CA ASP A 593 12.83 30.46 4.21
C ASP A 593 12.59 28.95 4.10
N LEU A 594 11.93 28.38 5.10
CA LEU A 594 11.64 26.95 5.20
C LEU A 594 10.15 26.74 4.95
N ASP A 595 9.83 26.10 3.82
CA ASP A 595 8.45 25.87 3.39
C ASP A 595 8.13 24.37 3.38
N ILE A 596 6.90 24.03 3.75
CA ILE A 596 6.34 22.70 3.58
C ILE A 596 5.03 22.76 2.80
N LYS A 597 4.64 21.64 2.21
CA LYS A 597 3.35 21.50 1.55
C LYS A 597 2.83 20.09 1.80
N ALA A 598 1.60 19.98 2.29
CA ALA A 598 0.98 18.65 2.33
C ALA A 598 0.69 18.19 0.89
N HIS A 599 0.90 16.92 0.58
CA HIS A 599 0.75 16.39 -0.78
C HIS A 599 -0.64 16.71 -1.34
N SER A 600 -0.72 17.01 -2.63
CA SER A 600 -1.98 17.38 -3.30
C SER A 600 -2.65 18.67 -2.78
N GLN A 601 -1.98 19.47 -1.95
CA GLN A 601 -2.37 20.86 -1.70
C GLN A 601 -1.86 21.79 -2.81
N TYR A 602 -2.58 22.91 -3.00
CA TYR A 602 -2.22 23.91 -4.00
C TYR A 602 -1.06 24.80 -3.53
N ASN A 603 -1.12 25.29 -2.28
CA ASN A 603 -0.15 26.24 -1.77
C ASN A 603 0.87 25.66 -0.79
N TRP A 604 2.09 26.21 -0.84
CA TRP A 604 3.13 25.98 0.17
C TRP A 604 2.84 26.80 1.42
N ALA A 605 3.14 26.27 2.61
CA ALA A 605 3.06 26.94 3.89
C ALA A 605 4.47 27.25 4.44
N ARG A 606 4.67 28.44 5.00
CA ARG A 606 5.95 28.84 5.60
C ARG A 606 6.03 28.40 7.06
N LEU A 607 6.93 27.46 7.35
CA LEU A 607 7.21 27.02 8.72
C LEU A 607 7.93 28.10 9.52
N ALA A 608 9.04 28.59 8.99
CA ALA A 608 9.91 29.56 9.65
C ALA A 608 10.84 30.26 8.66
N SER A 609 11.40 31.38 9.08
CA SER A 609 12.60 31.97 8.49
C SER A 609 13.76 31.80 9.48
N LEU A 610 14.92 31.38 8.99
CA LEU A 610 16.14 31.12 9.76
C LEU A 610 17.26 32.02 9.25
N ASP A 611 17.87 32.81 10.13
CA ASP A 611 18.92 33.79 9.77
C ASP A 611 20.18 33.13 9.18
N LYS A 612 20.57 31.96 9.69
CA LYS A 612 21.68 31.17 9.19
C LYS A 612 21.54 29.68 9.49
N LEU A 613 22.10 28.86 8.61
CA LEU A 613 22.23 27.41 8.79
C LEU A 613 23.64 26.98 8.37
N PRO A 614 24.55 26.75 9.32
CA PRO A 614 25.92 26.37 9.00
C PRO A 614 26.01 25.06 8.20
N ALA A 615 27.09 24.88 7.47
CA ALA A 615 27.41 23.66 6.74
C ALA A 615 27.32 22.42 7.64
N TYR A 616 26.82 21.32 7.08
CA TYR A 616 26.71 20.02 7.75
C TYR A 616 26.14 20.10 9.16
N THR A 617 24.98 20.77 9.28
CA THR A 617 24.33 21.02 10.58
C THR A 617 22.90 20.53 10.55
N ARG A 618 22.49 19.92 11.65
CA ARG A 618 21.12 19.51 11.94
C ARG A 618 20.58 20.28 13.13
N ILE A 619 19.33 20.73 12.99
CA ILE A 619 18.52 21.30 14.05
C ILE A 619 17.28 20.41 14.19
N THR A 620 16.99 19.99 15.42
CA THR A 620 15.73 19.33 15.77
C THR A 620 15.04 20.16 16.83
N LEU A 621 13.77 20.50 16.64
CA LEU A 621 12.99 21.29 17.59
C LEU A 621 11.49 20.95 17.53
N PRO A 622 10.74 21.14 18.61
CA PRO A 622 9.29 21.06 18.59
C PRO A 622 8.66 21.97 17.53
N ILE A 623 7.69 21.47 16.76
CA ILE A 623 6.89 22.27 15.82
C ILE A 623 6.15 23.41 16.53
N THR A 624 5.83 23.23 17.80
CA THR A 624 5.20 24.23 18.67
C THR A 624 6.11 25.43 18.96
N ASP A 625 7.42 25.28 18.81
CA ASP A 625 8.36 26.41 18.89
C ASP A 625 8.29 27.30 17.64
N LEU A 626 7.80 26.75 16.52
CA LEU A 626 7.54 27.53 15.30
C LEU A 626 6.16 28.17 15.37
N ASN A 627 5.15 27.42 15.80
CA ASN A 627 3.81 27.94 16.05
C ASN A 627 3.05 27.02 17.02
N ILE A 628 2.55 27.58 18.12
CA ILE A 628 1.88 26.81 19.19
C ILE A 628 0.65 26.04 18.69
N ASP A 629 -0.06 26.58 17.70
CA ASP A 629 -1.28 26.02 17.12
C ASP A 629 -0.99 25.24 15.83
N LYS A 630 0.28 24.96 15.52
CA LYS A 630 0.76 24.28 14.30
C LYS A 630 0.15 24.91 13.04
N SER A 631 -0.02 26.23 13.06
CA SER A 631 -0.64 27.01 11.99
C SER A 631 0.39 27.82 11.23
N PHE A 632 0.35 27.80 9.90
CA PHE A 632 1.37 28.40 9.04
C PHE A 632 0.74 29.13 7.85
N ASN A 633 1.25 30.33 7.55
CA ASN A 633 0.77 31.12 6.41
C ASN A 633 1.15 30.45 5.10
N THR A 634 0.26 30.53 4.10
CA THR A 634 0.61 30.21 2.73
C THR A 634 1.61 31.21 2.17
N THR A 635 2.55 30.75 1.34
CA THR A 635 3.62 31.57 0.78
C THR A 635 3.12 32.61 -0.23
N ASP A 636 1.93 32.42 -0.79
CA ASP A 636 1.27 33.38 -1.68
C ASP A 636 0.40 34.39 -0.90
N GLY A 637 0.25 34.23 0.42
CA GLY A 637 -0.55 35.09 1.28
C GLY A 637 -2.06 34.85 1.20
N SER A 638 -2.51 33.76 0.58
CA SER A 638 -3.93 33.42 0.44
C SER A 638 -4.63 33.04 1.74
N GLY A 639 -3.90 32.56 2.76
CA GLY A 639 -4.48 32.16 4.03
C GLY A 639 -3.52 31.40 4.95
N VAL A 640 -4.10 30.59 5.84
CA VAL A 640 -3.37 29.81 6.86
C VAL A 640 -3.79 28.36 6.80
N TYR A 641 -2.82 27.45 6.84
CA TYR A 641 -3.03 26.03 7.08
C TYR A 641 -2.83 25.69 8.55
N ASN A 642 -3.77 24.94 9.14
CA ASN A 642 -3.63 24.36 10.48
C ASN A 642 -3.39 22.85 10.37
N TYR A 643 -2.20 22.42 10.82
CA TYR A 643 -1.74 21.04 10.71
C TYR A 643 -2.11 20.19 11.95
N THR A 644 -2.81 20.73 12.94
CA THR A 644 -3.02 20.05 14.24
C THR A 644 -3.75 18.72 14.08
N GLY A 645 -4.87 18.70 13.36
CA GLY A 645 -5.63 17.47 13.08
C GLY A 645 -4.83 16.51 12.19
N MET A 646 -4.31 16.97 11.06
CA MET A 646 -3.52 16.09 10.18
C MET A 646 -2.33 15.42 10.90
N LEU A 647 -1.68 16.11 11.83
CA LEU A 647 -0.53 15.59 12.56
C LEU A 647 -0.92 14.72 13.76
N SER A 648 -2.13 14.77 14.33
CA SER A 648 -2.50 13.94 15.50
C SER A 648 -2.32 12.44 15.25
N THR A 649 -2.58 12.01 14.02
CA THR A 649 -2.44 10.62 13.51
C THR A 649 -0.99 10.15 13.36
N LEU A 650 0.01 11.03 13.57
CA LEU A 650 1.42 10.72 13.33
C LEU A 650 2.15 10.38 14.64
N ASP A 651 2.00 9.14 15.09
CA ASP A 651 2.55 8.72 16.39
C ASP A 651 4.07 8.47 16.42
N GLY A 652 4.75 8.44 15.27
CA GLY A 652 6.22 8.32 15.21
C GLY A 652 6.82 7.06 15.86
N GLN A 653 5.99 6.16 16.41
CA GLN A 653 6.40 4.95 17.13
C GLN A 653 6.25 3.73 16.23
N GLY A 654 7.33 3.46 15.51
CA GLY A 654 7.57 2.26 14.72
C GLY A 654 8.99 2.37 14.19
N ASN A 655 9.70 1.25 14.04
CA ASN A 655 11.07 1.19 13.51
C ASN A 655 11.17 1.58 12.01
N THR A 656 10.40 2.57 11.56
CA THR A 656 10.07 2.85 10.15
C THR A 656 10.47 4.25 9.72
N TYR A 657 11.75 4.59 9.94
CA TYR A 657 12.45 5.49 9.03
C TYR A 657 12.53 4.81 7.65
N GLY A 658 11.61 5.10 6.74
CA GLY A 658 11.70 4.67 5.34
C GLY A 658 10.40 4.35 4.62
N HIS A 659 9.33 3.94 5.31
CA HIS A 659 8.06 3.63 4.63
C HIS A 659 6.80 4.25 5.26
N TYR A 660 6.85 4.78 6.49
CA TYR A 660 5.67 5.36 7.17
C TYR A 660 5.93 6.67 7.93
N GLY A 661 7.11 7.28 7.86
CA GLY A 661 7.35 8.64 8.38
C GLY A 661 6.64 9.71 7.54
N THR A 662 6.40 10.93 8.06
CA THR A 662 5.53 11.96 7.45
C THR A 662 5.89 12.41 6.03
N GLN A 663 7.05 12.04 5.54
CA GLN A 663 7.57 12.43 4.23
C GLN A 663 6.78 11.86 3.03
N HIS A 664 5.75 11.03 3.26
CA HIS A 664 4.79 10.63 2.23
C HIS A 664 3.55 11.55 2.21
N LEU A 665 3.34 12.32 3.29
CA LEU A 665 2.27 13.32 3.41
C LEU A 665 2.76 14.74 3.11
N ILE A 666 4.07 15.00 3.18
CA ILE A 666 4.62 16.35 3.14
C ILE A 666 5.83 16.45 2.20
N ASP A 667 5.74 17.41 1.29
CA ASP A 667 6.85 17.94 0.53
C ASP A 667 7.50 19.11 1.27
N SER A 668 8.80 19.31 1.05
CA SER A 668 9.55 20.43 1.62
C SER A 668 10.38 21.13 0.57
N ARG A 669 10.59 22.43 0.74
CA ARG A 669 11.58 23.20 -0.02
C ARG A 669 12.17 24.29 0.86
N PHE A 670 13.25 24.89 0.37
CA PHE A 670 13.84 26.05 1.00
C PHE A 670 14.15 27.14 -0.05
N ALA A 671 14.19 28.38 0.39
CA ALA A 671 14.80 29.48 -0.35
C ALA A 671 15.91 30.10 0.50
N THR A 672 16.95 30.64 -0.12
CA THR A 672 18.06 31.31 0.60
C THR A 672 18.59 32.50 -0.19
N GLU A 673 19.09 33.51 0.50
CA GLU A 673 19.81 34.63 -0.12
C GLU A 673 21.29 34.30 -0.43
N THR A 674 21.77 33.13 0.02
CA THR A 674 23.15 32.68 -0.19
C THR A 674 23.45 32.52 -1.67
N LYS A 675 24.45 33.25 -2.17
CA LYS A 675 24.94 33.10 -3.55
C LYS A 675 26.21 32.25 -3.54
N HIS A 676 26.14 31.05 -4.10
CA HIS A 676 27.29 30.16 -4.20
C HIS A 676 27.20 29.26 -5.44
N PRO A 677 28.30 29.06 -6.20
CA PRO A 677 28.29 28.24 -7.43
C PRO A 677 27.75 26.81 -7.24
N LEU A 678 28.03 26.19 -6.10
CA LEU A 678 27.45 24.87 -5.77
C LEU A 678 25.92 24.92 -5.72
N LEU A 679 25.32 25.92 -5.05
CA LEU A 679 23.86 26.03 -4.95
C LEU A 679 23.24 26.26 -6.34
N ASP A 680 23.89 27.04 -7.20
CA ASP A 680 23.47 27.23 -8.59
C ASP A 680 23.48 25.92 -9.39
N LYS A 681 24.41 25.00 -9.09
CA LYS A 681 24.46 23.66 -9.70
C LYS A 681 23.39 22.75 -9.11
N LEU A 682 23.24 22.72 -7.79
CA LEU A 682 22.23 21.89 -7.11
C LEU A 682 20.79 22.25 -7.55
N ASN A 683 20.49 23.53 -7.74
CA ASN A 683 19.19 24.00 -8.23
C ASN A 683 18.85 23.57 -9.67
N LYS A 684 19.80 23.02 -10.43
CA LYS A 684 19.57 22.46 -11.77
C LYS A 684 19.22 20.97 -11.75
N ILE A 685 19.31 20.31 -10.60
CA ILE A 685 18.95 18.91 -10.45
C ILE A 685 17.42 18.80 -10.53
N THR A 686 16.93 17.98 -11.46
CA THR A 686 15.50 17.67 -11.63
C THR A 686 15.17 16.23 -11.24
N ALA A 687 16.19 15.42 -10.98
CA ALA A 687 16.04 14.07 -10.45
C ALA A 687 15.61 14.11 -8.98
N THR A 688 14.50 13.46 -8.66
CA THR A 688 13.88 13.44 -7.33
C THR A 688 14.16 12.11 -6.63
N TRP A 689 15.44 11.84 -6.33
CA TRP A 689 15.88 10.56 -5.77
C TRP A 689 16.08 10.65 -4.26
N ASP A 690 15.59 9.63 -3.55
CA ASP A 690 15.91 9.42 -2.15
C ASP A 690 17.29 8.75 -2.02
N ILE A 691 18.17 9.28 -1.16
CA ILE A 691 19.44 8.67 -0.77
C ILE A 691 19.31 8.24 0.68
N SER A 692 19.51 6.96 0.96
CA SER A 692 19.39 6.37 2.28
C SER A 692 20.50 5.36 2.54
N PHE A 693 20.60 4.92 3.78
CA PHE A 693 21.65 4.04 4.27
C PHE A 693 21.03 2.96 5.14
N THR A 694 21.59 1.75 5.12
CA THR A 694 21.15 0.63 5.96
C THR A 694 22.31 0.07 6.78
N ASP A 695 22.01 -0.39 8.00
CA ASP A 695 22.92 -1.17 8.85
C ASP A 695 22.70 -2.69 8.69
N MET A 696 21.78 -3.10 7.80
CA MET A 696 21.46 -4.49 7.52
C MET A 696 22.20 -5.00 6.28
N LEU A 697 22.82 -6.17 6.41
CA LEU A 697 23.24 -7.00 5.28
C LEU A 697 22.01 -7.73 4.72
N LEU A 698 21.70 -7.55 3.43
CA LEU A 698 20.61 -8.30 2.78
C LEU A 698 20.85 -9.82 2.95
N GLY A 699 19.92 -10.49 3.63
CA GLY A 699 19.99 -11.93 3.89
C GLY A 699 20.80 -12.36 5.13
N SER A 700 21.21 -11.44 6.00
CA SER A 700 21.90 -11.76 7.26
C SER A 700 21.25 -11.05 8.46
N THR A 701 21.20 -11.74 9.60
CA THR A 701 20.72 -11.18 10.88
C THR A 701 21.84 -10.51 11.69
N ASN A 702 23.05 -10.41 11.15
CA ASN A 702 24.18 -9.77 11.82
C ASN A 702 24.07 -8.24 11.71
N THR A 703 24.15 -7.55 12.84
CA THR A 703 24.26 -6.08 12.90
C THR A 703 25.64 -5.62 12.42
N GLU A 704 25.69 -4.75 11.40
CA GLU A 704 26.94 -4.19 10.89
C GLU A 704 27.58 -3.14 11.81
N THR A 705 28.84 -2.81 11.51
CA THR A 705 29.59 -1.70 12.11
C THR A 705 28.92 -0.35 11.77
N PRO A 706 28.65 0.54 12.75
CA PRO A 706 28.01 1.83 12.54
C PRO A 706 28.68 2.67 11.43
N TRP A 707 27.88 3.32 10.58
CA TRP A 707 28.40 4.19 9.53
C TRP A 707 29.32 5.28 10.08
N ASP A 708 30.43 5.52 9.38
CA ASP A 708 31.24 6.70 9.60
C ASP A 708 30.74 7.85 8.72
N ALA A 709 30.74 9.05 9.30
CA ALA A 709 30.18 10.26 8.69
C ALA A 709 30.84 10.63 7.35
N ASN A 710 32.10 10.25 7.13
CA ASN A 710 32.82 10.52 5.88
C ASN A 710 32.40 9.61 4.73
N SER A 711 32.24 8.31 5.01
CA SER A 711 31.66 7.37 4.06
C SER A 711 30.28 7.86 3.58
N ILE A 712 29.41 8.25 4.51
CA ILE A 712 28.07 8.79 4.21
C ILE A 712 28.16 10.01 3.29
N LYS A 713 29.02 10.96 3.66
CA LYS A 713 29.24 12.19 2.90
C LYS A 713 29.62 11.90 1.44
N ARG A 714 30.60 11.01 1.23
CA ARG A 714 31.07 10.65 -0.12
C ARG A 714 29.96 10.02 -0.97
N HIS A 715 29.09 9.20 -0.36
CA HIS A 715 27.92 8.63 -1.07
C HIS A 715 26.92 9.71 -1.48
N ILE A 716 26.59 10.65 -0.59
CA ILE A 716 25.67 11.76 -0.90
C ILE A 716 26.25 12.61 -2.04
N GLU A 717 27.54 12.94 -1.98
CA GLU A 717 28.23 13.74 -3.00
C GLU A 717 28.25 13.04 -4.37
N LEU A 718 28.62 11.76 -4.42
CA LEU A 718 28.59 10.97 -5.66
C LEU A 718 27.19 10.93 -6.27
N LEU A 719 26.19 10.52 -5.49
CA LEU A 719 24.82 10.36 -5.98
C LEU A 719 24.20 11.70 -6.41
N THR A 720 24.60 12.80 -5.79
CA THR A 720 24.23 14.14 -6.24
C THR A 720 24.85 14.48 -7.60
N ASN A 721 26.13 14.13 -7.83
CA ASN A 721 26.77 14.30 -9.14
C ASN A 721 26.06 13.47 -10.22
N VAL A 722 25.68 12.22 -9.92
CA VAL A 722 24.91 11.36 -10.84
C VAL A 722 23.57 12.00 -11.18
N ALA A 723 22.83 12.49 -10.18
CA ALA A 723 21.56 13.17 -10.36
C ALA A 723 21.70 14.43 -11.24
N TYR A 724 22.78 15.20 -11.05
CA TYR A 724 23.09 16.36 -11.88
C TYR A 724 23.39 15.98 -13.34
N ILE A 725 24.17 14.92 -13.57
CA ILE A 725 24.51 14.42 -14.91
C ILE A 725 23.24 14.09 -15.69
N VAL A 726 22.33 13.28 -15.12
CA VAL A 726 21.10 12.87 -15.82
C VAL A 726 20.08 14.01 -15.95
N SER A 727 20.12 15.00 -15.06
CA SER A 727 19.30 16.21 -15.13
C SER A 727 19.81 17.22 -16.17
N SER A 728 21.04 17.07 -16.65
CA SER A 728 21.69 18.06 -17.51
C SER A 728 21.08 18.13 -18.93
N ASP A 729 21.13 19.32 -19.52
CA ASP A 729 20.77 19.52 -20.92
C ASP A 729 21.65 18.68 -21.86
N SER A 730 22.93 18.45 -21.52
CA SER A 730 23.81 17.60 -22.34
C SER A 730 23.30 16.16 -22.38
N PHE A 731 22.93 15.59 -21.23
CA PHE A 731 22.35 14.25 -21.16
C PHE A 731 21.04 14.16 -21.94
N LYS A 732 20.10 15.08 -21.70
CA LYS A 732 18.82 15.14 -22.42
C LYS A 732 19.03 15.24 -23.93
N ASN A 733 19.89 16.15 -24.39
CA ASN A 733 20.13 16.37 -25.81
C ASN A 733 20.79 15.15 -26.48
N LYS A 734 21.77 14.52 -25.83
CA LYS A 734 22.41 13.30 -26.35
C LYS A 734 21.46 12.11 -26.33
N LEU A 735 20.61 11.96 -25.32
CA LEU A 735 19.58 10.92 -25.27
C LEU A 735 18.59 11.08 -26.43
N MET A 736 18.03 12.28 -26.61
CA MET A 736 17.07 12.57 -27.69
C MET A 736 17.69 12.29 -29.07
N ASN A 737 18.95 12.64 -29.26
CA ASN A 737 19.70 12.48 -30.51
C ASN A 737 20.67 11.28 -30.48
N TYR A 738 20.38 10.25 -29.68
CA TYR A 738 21.34 9.14 -29.42
C TYR A 738 21.88 8.50 -30.71
N LYS A 739 21.01 8.21 -31.69
CA LYS A 739 21.42 7.60 -32.96
C LYS A 739 22.38 8.47 -33.77
N GLU A 740 22.19 9.78 -33.73
CA GLU A 740 23.04 10.73 -34.45
C GLU A 740 24.42 10.85 -33.79
N ASN A 741 24.46 10.80 -32.46
CA ASN A 741 25.71 10.86 -31.70
C ASN A 741 26.51 9.55 -31.76
N TYR A 742 25.83 8.39 -31.83
CA TYR A 742 26.47 7.09 -31.61
C TYR A 742 26.33 6.10 -32.78
N GLY A 743 25.61 6.43 -33.85
CA GLY A 743 25.48 5.61 -35.06
C GLY A 743 24.51 4.42 -34.97
N HIS A 744 23.87 4.21 -33.82
CA HIS A 744 22.92 3.13 -33.54
C HIS A 744 21.83 3.56 -32.55
N ASP A 745 20.69 2.87 -32.53
CA ASP A 745 19.59 3.16 -31.60
C ASP A 745 19.96 2.76 -30.16
N LEU A 746 19.44 3.50 -29.17
CA LEU A 746 19.64 3.16 -27.76
C LEU A 746 18.97 1.81 -27.48
N TYR A 747 19.71 0.92 -26.85
CA TYR A 747 19.19 -0.35 -26.35
C TYR A 747 19.44 -0.39 -24.85
N LEU A 748 18.39 -0.72 -24.10
CA LEU A 748 18.42 -0.85 -22.65
C LEU A 748 17.41 -1.94 -22.28
N TYR A 749 17.85 -2.95 -21.53
CA TYR A 749 17.01 -4.00 -20.97
C TYR A 749 16.02 -4.63 -21.96
N GLY A 750 16.54 -5.25 -23.03
CA GLY A 750 15.67 -5.94 -24.01
C GLY A 750 14.99 -5.03 -25.03
N THR A 751 15.01 -3.70 -24.83
CA THR A 751 14.22 -2.75 -25.62
C THR A 751 15.05 -1.75 -26.38
N THR A 752 14.68 -1.53 -27.64
CA THR A 752 15.27 -0.50 -28.51
C THR A 752 14.41 0.77 -28.49
N PHE A 753 14.98 1.87 -28.03
CA PHE A 753 14.33 3.18 -27.95
C PHE A 753 14.52 3.95 -29.25
N LYS A 754 13.53 3.84 -30.15
CA LYS A 754 13.59 4.39 -31.52
C LYS A 754 12.94 5.75 -31.63
N THR A 755 11.89 6.02 -30.86
CA THR A 755 11.09 7.25 -30.98
C THR A 755 11.44 8.26 -29.89
N LYS A 756 11.13 9.54 -30.16
CA LYS A 756 11.28 10.62 -29.19
C LYS A 756 10.44 10.37 -27.93
N ALA A 757 9.18 9.97 -28.10
CA ALA A 757 8.28 9.68 -26.98
C ALA A 757 8.79 8.54 -26.07
N GLN A 758 9.40 7.49 -26.64
CA GLN A 758 10.00 6.42 -25.84
C GLN A 758 11.18 6.93 -24.99
N LYS A 759 12.01 7.82 -25.55
CA LYS A 759 13.15 8.41 -24.84
C LYS A 759 12.72 9.44 -23.80
N GLU A 760 11.66 10.20 -24.07
CA GLU A 760 11.04 11.10 -23.09
C GLU A 760 10.46 10.31 -21.91
N SER A 761 9.80 9.18 -22.18
CA SER A 761 9.32 8.26 -21.14
C SER A 761 10.47 7.66 -20.34
N LEU A 762 11.56 7.24 -21.00
CA LEU A 762 12.78 6.77 -20.31
C LEU A 762 13.35 7.85 -19.39
N LEU A 763 13.57 9.05 -19.91
CA LEU A 763 14.09 10.17 -19.13
C LEU A 763 13.20 10.48 -17.93
N ASN A 764 11.89 10.53 -18.14
CA ASN A 764 10.94 10.81 -17.07
C ASN A 764 11.00 9.76 -15.95
N LYS A 765 11.06 8.47 -16.30
CA LYS A 765 11.23 7.38 -15.32
C LYS A 765 12.58 7.44 -14.61
N THR A 766 13.67 7.71 -15.34
CA THR A 766 15.00 7.88 -14.73
C THR A 766 15.03 9.02 -13.73
N LEU A 767 14.36 10.14 -14.00
CA LEU A 767 14.34 11.29 -13.08
C LEU A 767 13.46 11.06 -11.85
N ASN A 768 12.33 10.37 -11.97
CA ASN A 768 11.28 10.37 -10.94
C ASN A 768 11.04 9.02 -10.23
N SER A 769 11.65 7.92 -10.68
CA SER A 769 11.31 6.56 -10.22
C SER A 769 12.49 5.78 -9.65
N ASN A 770 13.43 6.45 -8.97
CA ASN A 770 14.62 5.82 -8.39
C ASN A 770 14.82 6.19 -6.91
N GLY A 771 15.35 5.24 -6.13
CA GLY A 771 15.85 5.45 -4.78
C GLY A 771 17.14 4.67 -4.55
N PHE A 772 17.99 5.17 -3.66
CA PHE A 772 19.29 4.58 -3.33
C PHE A 772 19.33 4.18 -1.85
N VAL A 773 19.66 2.93 -1.56
CA VAL A 773 19.91 2.41 -0.20
C VAL A 773 21.32 1.86 -0.16
N ASN A 774 22.26 2.63 0.40
CA ASN A 774 23.68 2.29 0.43
C ASN A 774 24.03 1.39 1.62
N TYR A 775 25.09 0.59 1.49
CA TYR A 775 25.54 -0.42 2.47
C TYR A 775 27.08 -0.43 2.58
N ARG A 776 27.62 -0.89 3.70
CA ARG A 776 29.04 -0.69 4.01
C ARG A 776 29.96 -1.84 3.56
N GLN A 777 29.66 -3.10 3.89
CA GLN A 777 30.69 -4.17 3.84
C GLN A 777 30.71 -5.07 2.59
N THR A 778 29.63 -5.20 1.83
CA THR A 778 29.62 -6.13 0.70
C THR A 778 30.31 -5.54 -0.53
N SER A 779 31.21 -6.30 -1.15
CA SER A 779 31.78 -5.91 -2.45
C SER A 779 30.75 -6.08 -3.56
N GLY A 780 30.79 -5.19 -4.55
CA GLY A 780 29.83 -5.18 -5.65
C GLY A 780 28.60 -4.35 -5.32
N PHE A 781 27.68 -4.34 -6.27
CA PHE A 781 26.39 -3.68 -6.16
C PHE A 781 25.29 -4.67 -5.75
N GLN A 782 24.26 -4.24 -5.01
CA GLN A 782 23.17 -5.10 -4.57
C GLN A 782 21.80 -4.53 -4.95
N ASN A 783 20.98 -5.39 -5.54
CA ASN A 783 19.55 -5.14 -5.69
C ASN A 783 18.91 -5.26 -4.30
N THR A 784 18.26 -4.20 -3.82
CA THR A 784 17.45 -4.28 -2.61
C THR A 784 16.00 -4.57 -3.02
N PHE A 785 15.38 -5.56 -2.37
CA PHE A 785 13.95 -5.78 -2.48
C PHE A 785 13.24 -4.79 -1.55
N GLY A 786 12.50 -3.83 -2.12
CA GLY A 786 11.37 -3.19 -1.45
C GLY A 786 11.64 -2.13 -0.37
N PHE A 787 12.55 -1.17 -0.58
CA PHE A 787 12.68 0.00 0.32
C PHE A 787 12.69 1.33 -0.44
N GLY A 788 11.52 1.88 -0.80
CA GLY A 788 11.44 3.17 -1.50
C GLY A 788 10.02 3.60 -1.84
N LYS A 789 9.77 4.93 -1.82
CA LYS A 789 8.43 5.55 -1.91
C LYS A 789 7.74 5.54 -3.27
N SER A 790 8.41 5.10 -4.32
CA SER A 790 7.88 5.15 -5.69
C SER A 790 8.17 3.82 -6.36
N ALA A 791 7.34 3.44 -7.33
CA ALA A 791 7.33 2.16 -8.04
C ALA A 791 8.63 1.87 -8.84
N GLY A 792 9.77 1.81 -8.16
CA GLY A 792 11.12 1.64 -8.73
C GLY A 792 12.00 0.74 -7.87
N THR A 793 13.02 0.19 -8.53
CA THR A 793 14.09 -0.63 -7.97
C THR A 793 14.98 0.25 -7.12
N VAL A 794 15.36 -0.26 -5.95
CA VAL A 794 16.23 0.42 -5.01
C VAL A 794 17.57 -0.30 -5.03
N PHE A 795 18.66 0.44 -5.17
CA PHE A 795 19.99 -0.16 -5.22
C PHE A 795 21.00 0.63 -4.41
N GLY A 796 22.04 -0.06 -3.95
CA GLY A 796 23.06 0.52 -3.10
C GLY A 796 24.42 0.56 -3.76
N VAL A 797 25.20 1.58 -3.40
CA VAL A 797 26.64 1.64 -3.64
C VAL A 797 27.34 1.27 -2.33
N SER A 798 28.44 0.51 -2.41
CA SER A 798 29.31 0.25 -1.26
C SER A 798 30.53 1.17 -1.26
N ASP A 799 31.16 1.32 -0.09
CA ASP A 799 32.46 1.99 0.04
C ASP A 799 33.49 1.47 -0.97
N LYS A 800 33.50 0.14 -1.22
CA LYS A 800 34.45 -0.47 -2.15
C LYS A 800 34.17 -0.07 -3.61
N GLU A 801 32.91 0.03 -4.01
CA GLU A 801 32.55 0.50 -5.36
C GLU A 801 32.76 2.00 -5.50
N LEU A 802 32.47 2.78 -4.46
CA LEU A 802 32.77 4.20 -4.38
C LEU A 802 34.27 4.48 -4.54
N ASP A 803 35.13 3.71 -3.86
CA ASP A 803 36.59 3.78 -4.00
C ASP A 803 37.06 3.51 -5.44
N LYS A 804 36.36 2.69 -6.22
CA LYS A 804 36.67 2.47 -7.64
C LYS A 804 36.30 3.68 -8.48
N VAL A 805 35.11 4.24 -8.25
CA VAL A 805 34.66 5.45 -8.95
C VAL A 805 35.64 6.60 -8.72
N GLU A 806 36.08 6.81 -7.48
CA GLU A 806 37.05 7.85 -7.14
C GLU A 806 38.45 7.60 -7.72
N ARG A 807 38.82 6.34 -8.00
CA ARG A 807 40.04 6.00 -8.75
C ARG A 807 39.90 6.17 -10.27
N GLY A 808 38.74 6.61 -10.76
CA GLY A 808 38.47 6.88 -12.18
C GLY A 808 37.80 5.72 -12.93
N GLU A 809 37.30 4.69 -12.24
CA GLU A 809 36.63 3.53 -12.84
C GLU A 809 35.13 3.82 -13.15
N MET A 810 34.81 5.01 -13.68
CA MET A 810 33.42 5.46 -13.90
C MET A 810 32.63 4.59 -14.89
N GLN A 811 33.33 3.93 -15.82
CA GLN A 811 32.69 3.06 -16.81
C GLN A 811 31.99 1.85 -16.17
N ASP A 812 32.59 1.24 -15.14
CA ASP A 812 32.04 0.08 -14.46
C ASP A 812 30.80 0.47 -13.64
N PHE A 813 30.86 1.64 -13.00
CA PHE A 813 29.70 2.23 -12.31
C PHE A 813 28.56 2.57 -13.28
N ALA A 814 28.87 3.15 -14.44
CA ALA A 814 27.86 3.51 -15.44
C ALA A 814 27.19 2.30 -16.09
N LEU A 815 27.92 1.19 -16.26
CA LEU A 815 27.34 -0.09 -16.70
C LEU A 815 26.30 -0.58 -15.71
N TYR A 816 26.63 -0.56 -14.42
CA TYR A 816 25.70 -0.96 -13.38
C TYR A 816 24.49 -0.04 -13.27
N LEU A 817 24.68 1.29 -13.31
CA LEU A 817 23.57 2.25 -13.35
C LEU A 817 22.59 1.97 -14.50
N GLY A 818 23.11 1.61 -15.68
CA GLY A 818 22.30 1.23 -16.83
C GLY A 818 21.43 0.02 -16.56
N GLU A 819 21.99 -1.04 -15.96
CA GLU A 819 21.24 -2.24 -15.58
C GLU A 819 20.09 -1.91 -14.62
N GLN A 820 20.35 -1.05 -13.63
CA GLN A 820 19.36 -0.69 -12.62
C GLN A 820 18.24 0.18 -13.18
N PHE A 821 18.54 1.20 -13.98
CA PHE A 821 17.51 2.00 -14.64
C PHE A 821 16.70 1.19 -15.66
N GLY A 822 17.30 0.16 -16.26
CA GLY A 822 16.61 -0.81 -17.10
C GLY A 822 15.56 -1.62 -16.34
N GLN A 823 15.84 -2.06 -15.10
CA GLN A 823 14.91 -2.84 -14.27
C GLN A 823 13.63 -2.06 -13.91
N ASN A 824 13.71 -0.74 -13.73
CA ASN A 824 12.53 0.12 -13.47
C ASN A 824 11.52 0.18 -14.63
N TRP A 825 11.92 -0.32 -15.80
CA TRP A 825 11.08 -0.37 -16.97
C TRP A 825 10.36 -1.72 -17.16
N TYR A 826 10.83 -2.80 -16.52
CA TYR A 826 10.34 -4.17 -16.73
C TYR A 826 10.33 -4.97 -15.42
N HIS A 827 9.14 -5.20 -14.85
CA HIS A 827 8.97 -5.88 -13.56
C HIS A 827 9.08 -7.42 -13.64
N ASP A 828 8.97 -8.03 -14.83
CA ASP A 828 8.83 -9.48 -15.02
C ASP A 828 10.09 -10.18 -15.54
N CYS A 829 11.22 -10.09 -14.83
CA CYS A 829 12.37 -10.95 -15.12
C CYS A 829 12.58 -12.01 -14.02
N PRO A 830 12.49 -13.33 -14.33
CA PRO A 830 12.75 -14.39 -13.35
C PRO A 830 14.26 -14.52 -13.00
N PRO A 831 14.61 -15.16 -11.87
CA PRO A 831 15.97 -15.16 -11.34
C PRO A 831 16.88 -16.12 -12.11
N LYS A 832 17.84 -15.59 -12.86
CA LYS A 832 19.15 -16.21 -13.25
C LYS A 832 20.04 -15.11 -13.87
N PRO A 833 21.37 -15.20 -13.76
CA PRO A 833 22.26 -14.04 -13.90
C PRO A 833 22.18 -13.46 -15.32
N CYS A 834 21.58 -12.29 -15.39
CA CYS A 834 21.44 -11.48 -16.58
C CYS A 834 22.81 -10.82 -16.89
N ASN A 835 23.69 -11.55 -17.59
CA ASN A 835 24.97 -11.01 -18.10
C ASN A 835 24.67 -10.02 -19.25
N TRP A 836 24.25 -8.80 -18.95
CA TRP A 836 24.05 -7.75 -19.96
C TRP A 836 24.97 -6.58 -19.63
N THR A 837 26.00 -6.40 -20.43
CA THR A 837 26.74 -5.15 -20.38
C THR A 837 25.86 -4.06 -21.00
N GLU A 838 25.25 -3.20 -20.18
CA GLU A 838 24.43 -2.06 -20.61
C GLU A 838 25.29 -0.91 -21.19
N ILE A 839 26.11 -1.26 -22.19
CA ILE A 839 27.19 -0.45 -22.78
C ILE A 839 26.63 0.84 -23.38
N HIS A 840 25.39 0.81 -23.89
CA HIS A 840 24.79 1.95 -24.57
C HIS A 840 24.42 3.07 -23.60
N PHE A 841 23.77 2.75 -22.48
CA PHE A 841 23.51 3.72 -21.42
C PHE A 841 24.82 4.19 -20.79
N ALA A 842 25.72 3.26 -20.47
CA ALA A 842 27.00 3.57 -19.87
C ALA A 842 27.82 4.53 -20.73
N LYS A 843 27.85 4.34 -22.05
CA LYS A 843 28.54 5.22 -22.98
C LYS A 843 27.96 6.65 -22.97
N LEU A 844 26.64 6.77 -22.99
CA LEU A 844 25.96 8.07 -22.89
C LEU A 844 26.33 8.77 -21.58
N PHE A 845 26.21 8.06 -20.46
CA PHE A 845 26.49 8.59 -19.14
C PHE A 845 27.95 9.05 -19.00
N VAL A 846 28.90 8.19 -19.35
CA VAL A 846 30.34 8.47 -19.26
C VAL A 846 30.76 9.63 -20.16
N ASP A 847 30.17 9.77 -21.35
CA ASP A 847 30.45 10.92 -22.21
C ASP A 847 30.01 12.24 -21.59
N VAL A 848 28.80 12.27 -21.03
CA VAL A 848 28.30 13.47 -20.36
C VAL A 848 29.11 13.76 -19.09
N TYR A 849 29.43 12.73 -18.31
CA TYR A 849 30.32 12.85 -17.15
C TYR A 849 31.65 13.50 -17.54
N ASN A 850 32.35 12.97 -18.56
CA ASN A 850 33.63 13.50 -19.00
C ASN A 850 33.53 14.94 -19.53
N GLU A 851 32.43 15.30 -20.20
CA GLU A 851 32.19 16.67 -20.65
C GLU A 851 32.02 17.63 -19.47
N LEU A 852 31.23 17.26 -18.47
CA LEU A 852 30.95 18.08 -17.29
C LEU A 852 32.17 18.15 -16.36
N ASP A 853 32.87 17.05 -16.13
CA ASP A 853 34.10 16.97 -15.33
C ASP A 853 35.20 17.87 -15.92
N LYS A 854 35.46 17.74 -17.22
CA LYS A 854 36.44 18.59 -17.93
C LYS A 854 36.07 20.08 -17.88
N ALA A 855 34.79 20.40 -17.81
CA ALA A 855 34.31 21.77 -17.68
C ALA A 855 34.30 22.29 -16.23
N GLY A 856 34.54 21.43 -15.23
CA GLY A 856 34.40 21.77 -13.81
C GLY A 856 32.94 22.04 -13.40
N GLU A 857 31.99 21.45 -14.12
CA GLU A 857 30.55 21.70 -13.97
C GLU A 857 29.85 20.72 -13.02
N LEU A 858 30.53 19.66 -12.56
CA LEU A 858 30.00 18.76 -11.53
C LEU A 858 29.85 19.51 -10.19
N PRO A 859 28.76 19.26 -9.42
CA PRO A 859 28.58 19.85 -8.09
C PRO A 859 29.74 19.57 -7.13
N TYR A 860 30.14 18.31 -6.98
CA TYR A 860 31.14 17.83 -6.02
C TYR A 860 32.38 17.24 -6.69
#